data_AF-A0A355GI44-F1
#
_entry.id   AF-A0A355GI44-F1
#
_cell.length_a   1.000
_cell.length_b   1.000
_cell.length_c   1.000
_cell.angle_alpha   90.00
_cell.angle_beta   90.00
_cell.angle_gamma   90.00
#
_symmetry.space_group_name_H-M   'P 1'
#
loop_
_entity.id
_entity.type
_entity.pdbx_description
1 polymer ?
#
loop_
_entity_poly.entity_id
_entity_poly.type
_entity_poly.pdbx_seq_one_letter_code
_entity_poly.pdbx_strand_id
1 'polypeptide(L)'
;FLISEHIQNLTRTGDLGSLVFEPLVGPTSQRQIEEPAHYLNAGNLVDHAKCVGGKSLFWGGWTPRLLEDNLRRADSPWPEEVVDYLFQTGVPPEEIDDGYPFVEWEIGASESTDFIQGDLYNTLLTRAKAVASEVTLGNGNGTHLMTPLPPPVAVQGTGPQSGLFGFDKYSSLILLLDAIRRDHQGDDRNRRLFLVPNAHVTSVTMDQGIATGVRVALVDRIASGVPFDRNAPKTIRSIENFEINPGGMVVLAGHAIESTRIALNSFRRPIGVGPELMGRNLMAHVRGNHVWQVKREALSMPTGAPLGNAALHVPGRSRTVTQQGRQGEFHFQFYASANVPPNSGSGPLDAEEYLYRLLPNFDEIQDILQAQNDELIAIGIRTCGEMFGEREKTIPSAELFSWMDTPVPGVSDELFMDGFGNIIERVPRAFVRIVETPSDRAVREDQTTAAFQLIAEMFDVPISETGSRFKTLEEFLASGNKVRYYTDSNVEQDGIGTTYHECGTLWMGTDPYGSVTDVHGRFHHVSNAYACDQSLFPSAGSANPVPTGLALARKIARGITSRFTSSPTVSVTESGFDDLFDGTFSNWRSADAANFLTIPETGQPTILNAGVENQNPLLGVLYFSSEEFDDFELRLQWRTFSPYANGGIFLRAPEPVGNLFLLGGFYDQALEVQIDERGFDVVSDANGSPRHKTGALYGRLPATRSCSRAISPRDGRPGYWNDFVIQVQGQDITVRCNNEIVCEGEIGNALRRGFIGLQCHTEVVQYRSIRIKRI
;
A
#
# COMPACT_ATOMS: atom_id res chain seq x y z
N PHE A 1 -27.56 5.27 -1.81
CA PHE A 1 -27.71 5.04 -0.37
C PHE A 1 -26.38 5.36 0.30
N LEU A 2 -26.41 6.05 1.44
CA LEU A 2 -25.22 6.24 2.26
C LEU A 2 -25.48 5.49 3.57
N ILE A 3 -24.68 4.46 3.81
CA ILE A 3 -24.68 3.73 5.08
C ILE A 3 -23.67 4.42 5.98
N SER A 4 -23.95 4.52 7.28
CA SER A 4 -23.06 5.18 8.25
C SER A 4 -21.95 4.29 8.79
N GLU A 5 -22.04 2.98 8.62
CA GLU A 5 -21.24 1.97 9.33
C GLU A 5 -21.07 0.68 8.51
N HIS A 6 -20.37 -0.31 9.08
CA HIS A 6 -20.20 -1.62 8.47
C HIS A 6 -21.56 -2.35 8.35
N ILE A 7 -21.78 -3.12 7.27
CA ILE A 7 -23.10 -3.76 7.05
C ILE A 7 -23.48 -4.75 8.15
N GLN A 8 -22.50 -5.38 8.80
CA GLN A 8 -22.72 -6.34 9.89
C GLN A 8 -23.09 -5.68 11.22
N ASN A 9 -22.97 -4.35 11.32
CA ASN A 9 -23.49 -3.57 12.46
C ASN A 9 -24.96 -3.17 12.25
N LEU A 10 -25.54 -3.49 11.09
CA LEU A 10 -26.95 -3.22 10.81
C LEU A 10 -27.78 -4.46 11.02
N THR A 11 -28.98 -4.28 11.57
CA THR A 11 -30.02 -5.31 11.52
C THR A 11 -30.49 -5.50 10.08
N ARG A 12 -30.65 -6.75 9.60
CA ARG A 12 -31.29 -7.14 8.32
C ARG A 12 -31.05 -6.16 7.15
N THR A 13 -29.92 -6.31 6.45
CA THR A 13 -29.58 -5.44 5.29
C THR A 13 -30.16 -5.88 3.96
N GLY A 14 -30.80 -7.06 3.89
CA GLY A 14 -31.18 -7.69 2.62
C GLY A 14 -29.97 -7.91 1.70
N ASP A 15 -30.23 -8.06 0.40
CA ASP A 15 -29.17 -8.18 -0.62
C ASP A 15 -28.68 -6.80 -1.08
N LEU A 16 -28.12 -6.03 -0.15
CA LEU A 16 -27.46 -4.75 -0.47
C LEU A 16 -26.31 -4.94 -1.47
N GLY A 17 -25.64 -6.10 -1.43
CA GLY A 17 -24.54 -6.44 -2.31
C GLY A 17 -24.91 -6.32 -3.79
N SER A 18 -26.12 -6.76 -4.17
CA SER A 18 -26.63 -6.63 -5.54
C SER A 18 -26.63 -5.21 -6.13
N LEU A 19 -26.60 -4.17 -5.28
CA LEU A 19 -26.63 -2.76 -5.69
C LEU A 19 -25.24 -2.16 -5.95
N VAL A 20 -24.18 -2.75 -5.39
CA VAL A 20 -22.84 -2.14 -5.36
C VAL A 20 -21.72 -3.06 -5.84
N PHE A 21 -21.94 -4.38 -5.86
CA PHE A 21 -20.96 -5.32 -6.37
C PHE A 21 -20.93 -5.28 -7.90
N GLU A 22 -19.77 -4.94 -8.43
CA GLU A 22 -19.48 -4.91 -9.86
C GLU A 22 -18.25 -5.79 -10.16
N PRO A 23 -18.14 -6.33 -11.38
CA PRO A 23 -16.95 -7.08 -11.80
C PRO A 23 -15.66 -6.30 -11.53
N LEU A 24 -14.70 -6.98 -10.89
CA LEU A 24 -13.35 -6.45 -10.62
C LEU A 24 -12.61 -6.14 -11.92
N VAL A 25 -12.67 -7.09 -12.86
CA VAL A 25 -12.11 -6.99 -14.21
C VAL A 25 -13.28 -7.07 -15.19
N GLY A 26 -13.05 -6.64 -16.44
CA GLY A 26 -14.03 -6.73 -17.52
C GLY A 26 -14.54 -8.15 -17.83
N PRO A 27 -15.17 -8.36 -19.00
CA PRO A 27 -15.68 -9.68 -19.39
C PRO A 27 -14.58 -10.75 -19.37
N THR A 28 -14.95 -12.04 -19.46
CA THR A 28 -14.01 -13.17 -19.39
C THR A 28 -12.83 -13.07 -20.36
N SER A 29 -12.98 -12.37 -21.50
CA SER A 29 -11.88 -12.08 -22.43
C SER A 29 -10.79 -11.16 -21.87
N GLN A 30 -10.99 -10.56 -20.71
CA GLN A 30 -10.04 -9.69 -20.00
C GLN A 30 -9.35 -10.39 -18.83
N ARG A 31 -9.54 -11.69 -18.68
CA ARG A 31 -8.84 -12.46 -17.66
C ARG A 31 -8.38 -13.82 -18.18
N GLN A 32 -7.23 -14.25 -17.69
CA GLN A 32 -6.70 -15.60 -17.87
C GLN A 32 -6.34 -16.14 -16.48
N ILE A 33 -7.13 -17.10 -15.99
CA ILE A 33 -6.90 -17.68 -14.67
C ILE A 33 -6.51 -19.15 -14.87
N GLU A 34 -5.30 -19.49 -14.46
CA GLU A 34 -4.72 -20.82 -14.58
C GLU A 34 -4.61 -21.47 -13.20
N GLU A 35 -5.63 -22.27 -12.89
CA GLU A 35 -5.76 -23.02 -11.65
C GLU A 35 -6.57 -24.31 -11.92
N PRO A 36 -6.54 -25.31 -11.02
CA PRO A 36 -7.33 -26.52 -11.17
C PRO A 36 -8.84 -26.23 -11.26
N ALA A 37 -9.48 -26.79 -12.29
CA ALA A 37 -10.91 -26.58 -12.58
C ALA A 37 -11.88 -27.11 -11.50
N HIS A 38 -11.39 -27.91 -10.55
CA HIS A 38 -12.20 -28.43 -9.44
C HIS A 38 -12.27 -27.49 -8.24
N TYR A 39 -11.55 -26.35 -8.25
CA TYR A 39 -11.62 -25.36 -7.17
C TYR A 39 -12.95 -24.61 -7.17
N LEU A 40 -13.37 -24.15 -5.99
CA LEU A 40 -14.58 -23.36 -5.84
C LEU A 40 -14.37 -22.03 -6.54
N ASN A 41 -15.31 -21.65 -7.41
CA ASN A 41 -15.22 -20.43 -8.23
C ASN A 41 -13.99 -20.43 -9.18
N ALA A 42 -13.47 -21.60 -9.57
CA ALA A 42 -12.34 -21.69 -10.49
C ALA A 42 -12.57 -20.90 -11.79
N GLY A 43 -11.54 -20.19 -12.25
CA GLY A 43 -11.61 -19.41 -13.49
C GLY A 43 -12.33 -18.06 -13.37
N ASN A 44 -12.72 -17.66 -12.16
CA ASN A 44 -13.47 -16.42 -11.91
C ASN A 44 -12.81 -15.54 -10.84
N LEU A 45 -13.00 -14.23 -10.98
CA LEU A 45 -12.72 -13.24 -9.94
C LEU A 45 -14.04 -12.81 -9.33
N VAL A 46 -14.08 -12.66 -8.01
CA VAL A 46 -15.27 -12.16 -7.31
C VAL A 46 -15.53 -10.68 -7.58
N ASP A 47 -16.78 -10.28 -7.51
CA ASP A 47 -17.20 -8.89 -7.70
C ASP A 47 -16.78 -8.02 -6.51
N HIS A 48 -16.39 -6.77 -6.77
CA HIS A 48 -15.94 -5.80 -5.75
C HIS A 48 -16.97 -4.71 -5.48
N ALA A 49 -17.05 -4.26 -4.22
CA ALA A 49 -17.96 -3.18 -3.82
C ALA A 49 -17.48 -1.85 -4.42
N LYS A 50 -18.17 -1.34 -5.44
CA LYS A 50 -17.90 -0.04 -6.07
C LYS A 50 -18.83 1.04 -5.52
N CYS A 51 -18.58 1.39 -4.26
CA CYS A 51 -19.30 2.43 -3.54
C CYS A 51 -18.37 3.22 -2.62
N VAL A 52 -18.87 4.33 -2.06
CA VAL A 52 -18.16 5.04 -0.99
C VAL A 52 -17.94 4.07 0.18
N GLY A 53 -16.73 4.03 0.74
CA GLY A 53 -16.32 3.06 1.76
C GLY A 53 -15.73 1.75 1.19
N GLY A 54 -15.99 1.44 -0.08
CA GLY A 54 -15.41 0.30 -0.79
C GLY A 54 -15.57 -1.04 -0.04
N LYS A 55 -14.54 -1.89 -0.11
CA LYS A 55 -14.52 -3.21 0.57
C LYS A 55 -14.67 -3.10 2.09
N SER A 56 -14.28 -1.98 2.72
CA SER A 56 -14.37 -1.81 4.18
C SER A 56 -15.80 -1.86 4.72
N LEU A 57 -16.82 -1.77 3.87
CA LEU A 57 -18.21 -1.94 4.28
C LEU A 57 -18.67 -3.39 4.36
N PHE A 58 -17.98 -4.29 3.65
CA PHE A 58 -18.42 -5.67 3.39
C PHE A 58 -17.41 -6.73 3.87
N TRP A 59 -16.21 -6.32 4.26
CA TRP A 59 -15.12 -7.21 4.61
C TRP A 59 -15.37 -8.04 5.88
N GLY A 60 -14.73 -9.21 5.96
CA GLY A 60 -14.86 -10.13 7.09
C GLY A 60 -14.17 -9.65 8.38
N GLY A 61 -13.38 -8.58 8.35
CA GLY A 61 -12.72 -8.01 9.54
C GLY A 61 -11.56 -8.80 10.12
N TRP A 62 -11.10 -9.88 9.47
CA TRP A 62 -9.90 -10.60 9.91
C TRP A 62 -8.63 -9.83 9.50
N THR A 63 -7.78 -9.51 10.47
CA THR A 63 -6.71 -8.48 10.34
C THR A 63 -5.36 -8.87 10.97
N PRO A 64 -4.77 -10.02 10.64
CA PRO A 64 -3.43 -10.34 11.10
C PRO A 64 -2.41 -9.36 10.54
N ARG A 65 -1.41 -9.00 11.35
CA ARG A 65 -0.19 -8.36 10.88
C ARG A 65 0.68 -9.36 10.11
N LEU A 66 1.52 -8.84 9.23
CA LEU A 66 2.68 -9.60 8.75
C LEU A 66 3.61 -9.88 9.94
N LEU A 67 4.39 -10.96 9.89
CA LEU A 67 5.31 -11.29 10.98
C LEU A 67 6.64 -10.57 10.78
N GLU A 68 7.13 -9.88 11.81
CA GLU A 68 8.37 -9.08 11.73
C GLU A 68 9.57 -9.93 11.30
N ASP A 69 9.75 -11.09 11.94
CA ASP A 69 10.81 -12.04 11.60
C ASP A 69 10.81 -12.44 10.13
N ASN A 70 9.64 -12.47 9.49
CA ASN A 70 9.51 -12.80 8.08
C ASN A 70 9.86 -11.62 7.17
N LEU A 71 9.52 -10.40 7.59
CA LEU A 71 9.83 -9.18 6.85
C LEU A 71 11.31 -8.78 6.95
N ARG A 72 12.00 -9.20 8.01
CA ARG A 72 13.44 -8.94 8.23
C ARG A 72 14.38 -10.02 7.70
N ARG A 73 13.86 -11.08 7.06
CA ARG A 73 14.74 -12.09 6.44
C ARG A 73 15.51 -11.48 5.27
N ALA A 74 16.69 -12.02 4.98
CA ALA A 74 17.54 -11.55 3.88
C ALA A 74 16.88 -11.67 2.48
N ASP A 75 15.92 -12.58 2.32
CA ASP A 75 15.15 -12.80 1.09
C ASP A 75 13.86 -11.94 1.01
N SER A 76 13.56 -11.17 2.06
CA SER A 76 12.40 -10.29 2.11
C SER A 76 12.59 -9.09 1.17
N PRO A 77 11.60 -8.78 0.31
CA PRO A 77 11.66 -7.63 -0.55
C PRO A 77 11.22 -6.32 0.12
N TRP A 78 10.84 -6.34 1.40
CA TRP A 78 10.38 -5.15 2.12
C TRP A 78 11.56 -4.24 2.50
N PRO A 79 11.49 -2.92 2.20
CA PRO A 79 12.47 -1.98 2.70
C PRO A 79 12.50 -1.93 4.23
N GLU A 80 13.68 -1.97 4.82
CA GLU A 80 13.87 -2.04 6.29
C GLU A 80 13.16 -0.89 7.03
N GLU A 81 13.25 0.33 6.51
CA GLU A 81 12.56 1.50 7.11
C GLU A 81 11.03 1.39 7.10
N VAL A 82 10.47 0.65 6.13
CA VAL A 82 9.02 0.40 6.08
C VAL A 82 8.66 -0.63 7.14
N VAL A 83 9.50 -1.64 7.33
CA VAL A 83 9.36 -2.61 8.43
C VAL A 83 9.45 -1.89 9.78
N ASP A 84 10.44 -1.02 9.96
CA ASP A 84 10.60 -0.22 11.19
C ASP A 84 9.37 0.65 11.47
N TYR A 85 8.79 1.28 10.43
CA TYR A 85 7.53 2.01 10.57
C TYR A 85 6.35 1.09 10.94
N LEU A 86 6.21 -0.05 10.27
CA LEU A 86 5.11 -0.98 10.54
C LEU A 86 5.13 -1.49 11.98
N PHE A 87 6.30 -1.79 12.53
CA PHE A 87 6.45 -2.30 13.89
C PHE A 87 6.79 -1.22 14.93
N GLN A 88 6.93 0.04 14.51
CA GLN A 88 7.38 1.14 15.36
C GLN A 88 8.70 0.81 16.08
N THR A 89 9.63 0.19 15.34
CA THR A 89 10.92 -0.26 15.86
C THR A 89 11.74 0.92 16.36
N GLY A 90 12.25 0.82 17.59
CA GLY A 90 13.04 1.89 18.22
C GLY A 90 12.23 3.07 18.76
N VAL A 91 10.91 3.05 18.65
CA VAL A 91 10.02 4.06 19.24
C VAL A 91 9.67 3.65 20.69
N PRO A 92 9.84 4.54 21.69
CA PRO A 92 9.41 4.26 23.06
C PRO A 92 7.91 3.92 23.13
N PRO A 93 7.47 2.94 23.94
CA PRO A 93 6.06 2.52 24.00
C PRO A 93 5.06 3.67 24.26
N GLU A 94 5.45 4.67 25.04
CA GLU A 94 4.66 5.86 25.35
C GLU A 94 4.55 6.87 24.20
N GLU A 95 5.38 6.73 23.16
CA GLU A 95 5.41 7.59 21.97
C GLU A 95 4.77 6.91 20.73
N ILE A 96 4.40 5.63 20.82
CA ILE A 96 3.78 4.89 19.71
C ILE A 96 2.42 5.51 19.35
N ASP A 97 2.36 6.15 18.18
CA ASP A 97 1.16 6.79 17.64
C ASP A 97 0.81 6.34 16.21
N ASP A 98 1.52 5.33 15.67
CA ASP A 98 1.30 4.80 14.33
C ASP A 98 1.70 3.31 14.17
N GLY A 99 1.77 2.83 12.93
CA GLY A 99 2.12 1.45 12.60
C GLY A 99 1.04 0.44 12.99
N TYR A 100 1.42 -0.84 13.08
CA TYR A 100 0.53 -1.90 13.51
C TYR A 100 -0.10 -1.65 14.89
N PRO A 101 0.64 -1.24 15.95
CA PRO A 101 0.02 -1.04 17.26
C PRO A 101 -1.13 -0.02 17.24
N PHE A 102 -0.95 1.10 16.54
CA PHE A 102 -2.00 2.10 16.40
C PHE A 102 -3.15 1.63 15.53
N VAL A 103 -2.87 0.99 14.38
CA VAL A 103 -3.92 0.50 13.47
C VAL A 103 -4.74 -0.60 14.12
N GLU A 104 -4.10 -1.54 14.83
CA GLU A 104 -4.79 -2.59 15.60
C GLU A 104 -5.70 -1.98 16.67
N TRP A 105 -5.27 -0.89 17.33
CA TRP A 105 -6.13 -0.14 18.24
C TRP A 105 -7.28 0.58 17.53
N GLU A 106 -7.00 1.32 16.44
CA GLU A 106 -7.98 2.09 15.67
C GLU A 106 -9.13 1.22 15.15
N ILE A 107 -8.82 0.00 14.70
CA ILE A 107 -9.82 -0.92 14.14
C ILE A 107 -10.42 -1.87 15.17
N GLY A 108 -10.00 -1.77 16.44
CA GLY A 108 -10.52 -2.61 17.53
C GLY A 108 -9.94 -4.02 17.59
N ALA A 109 -8.85 -4.29 16.86
CA ALA A 109 -8.17 -5.60 16.86
C ALA A 109 -7.15 -5.77 18.01
N SER A 110 -6.75 -4.68 18.68
CA SER A 110 -5.76 -4.71 19.77
C SER A 110 -6.26 -5.42 21.04
N GLU A 111 -7.54 -5.25 21.36
CA GLU A 111 -8.22 -5.95 22.44
C GLU A 111 -9.12 -7.01 21.84
N SER A 112 -8.86 -8.27 22.17
CA SER A 112 -9.75 -9.32 21.75
C SER A 112 -11.07 -9.25 22.51
N THR A 113 -12.16 -9.50 21.80
CA THR A 113 -13.51 -9.25 22.29
C THR A 113 -14.08 -10.42 23.10
N ASP A 114 -14.90 -10.08 24.09
CA ASP A 114 -15.59 -11.04 24.95
C ASP A 114 -16.52 -12.01 24.20
N PHE A 115 -17.08 -11.60 23.06
CA PHE A 115 -18.01 -12.45 22.28
C PHE A 115 -17.39 -13.70 21.63
N ILE A 116 -16.05 -13.79 21.53
CA ILE A 116 -15.31 -14.94 20.98
C ILE A 116 -14.25 -15.51 21.93
N GLN A 117 -14.22 -15.08 23.20
CA GLN A 117 -13.17 -15.45 24.17
C GLN A 117 -13.68 -16.10 25.47
N GLY A 118 -14.76 -16.89 25.39
CA GLY A 118 -15.29 -17.66 26.51
C GLY A 118 -14.54 -18.97 26.84
N ASP A 119 -15.19 -19.85 27.59
CA ASP A 119 -14.63 -21.15 28.01
C ASP A 119 -14.19 -22.04 26.84
N LEU A 120 -14.96 -22.02 25.75
CA LEU A 120 -14.62 -22.74 24.52
C LEU A 120 -13.31 -22.21 23.91
N TYR A 121 -13.14 -20.89 23.84
CA TYR A 121 -11.91 -20.28 23.35
C TYR A 121 -10.72 -20.70 24.19
N ASN A 122 -10.82 -20.61 25.53
CA ASN A 122 -9.74 -21.01 26.43
C ASN A 122 -9.37 -22.48 26.25
N THR A 123 -10.37 -23.35 26.09
CA THR A 123 -10.17 -24.78 25.83
C THR A 123 -9.46 -25.02 24.51
N LEU A 124 -9.93 -24.41 23.42
CA LEU A 124 -9.37 -24.59 22.08
C LEU A 124 -7.98 -23.96 21.95
N LEU A 125 -7.75 -22.78 22.53
CA LEU A 125 -6.45 -22.13 22.57
C LEU A 125 -5.43 -22.99 23.30
N THR A 126 -5.80 -23.57 24.45
CA THR A 126 -4.92 -24.45 25.24
C THR A 126 -4.52 -25.68 24.42
N ARG A 127 -5.49 -26.34 23.79
CA ARG A 127 -5.24 -27.49 22.91
C ARG A 127 -4.37 -27.10 21.72
N ALA A 128 -4.71 -26.03 21.01
CA ALA A 128 -3.96 -25.57 19.87
C ALA A 128 -2.51 -25.21 20.25
N LYS A 129 -2.28 -24.58 21.41
CA LYS A 129 -0.93 -24.27 21.90
C LYS A 129 -0.12 -25.52 22.23
N ALA A 130 -0.73 -26.49 22.91
CA ALA A 130 -0.07 -27.77 23.25
C ALA A 130 0.38 -28.52 21.98
N VAL A 131 -0.46 -28.49 20.95
CA VAL A 131 -0.17 -29.10 19.65
C VAL A 131 0.89 -28.28 18.89
N ALA A 132 0.74 -26.96 18.78
CA ALA A 132 1.67 -26.12 18.03
C ALA A 132 3.10 -26.11 18.62
N SER A 133 3.27 -26.34 19.92
CA SER A 133 4.60 -26.47 20.55
C SER A 133 5.33 -27.80 20.24
N GLU A 134 4.62 -28.84 19.80
CA GLU A 134 5.18 -30.19 19.61
C GLU A 134 5.08 -30.70 18.16
N VAL A 135 4.26 -30.06 17.33
CA VAL A 135 3.96 -30.59 16.01
C VAL A 135 5.06 -30.22 14.99
N THR A 136 5.84 -31.25 14.64
CA THR A 136 6.41 -31.36 13.30
C THR A 136 5.33 -31.99 12.42
N LEU A 137 4.70 -31.20 11.56
CA LEU A 137 3.58 -31.67 10.74
C LEU A 137 4.06 -32.66 9.67
N GLY A 138 3.60 -33.91 9.74
CA GLY A 138 3.84 -34.96 8.74
C GLY A 138 5.10 -35.81 8.99
N ASN A 139 5.17 -36.97 8.32
CA ASN A 139 6.31 -37.90 8.35
C ASN A 139 7.60 -37.33 7.68
N GLY A 140 7.96 -36.06 7.94
CA GLY A 140 9.15 -35.40 7.38
C GLY A 140 9.22 -33.90 7.68
N ASN A 141 10.39 -33.45 8.17
CA ASN A 141 10.72 -32.10 8.63
C ASN A 141 10.44 -30.97 7.61
N GLY A 142 9.74 -29.90 8.03
CA GLY A 142 9.85 -28.58 7.37
C GLY A 142 8.64 -27.66 7.51
N THR A 143 7.41 -28.19 7.49
CA THR A 143 6.18 -27.41 7.71
C THR A 143 5.90 -27.35 9.20
N HIS A 144 5.71 -26.15 9.75
CA HIS A 144 5.49 -25.99 11.18
C HIS A 144 4.46 -24.89 11.46
N LEU A 145 3.59 -25.14 12.45
CA LEU A 145 2.72 -24.13 13.00
C LEU A 145 3.52 -23.29 14.00
N MET A 146 3.25 -21.99 14.00
CA MET A 146 3.76 -21.08 15.02
C MET A 146 2.78 -21.03 16.19
N THR A 147 3.19 -20.36 17.27
CA THR A 147 2.36 -20.25 18.47
C THR A 147 0.99 -19.62 18.14
N PRO A 148 -0.13 -20.27 18.46
CA PRO A 148 -1.46 -19.69 18.31
C PRO A 148 -1.61 -18.40 19.10
N LEU A 149 -2.19 -17.40 18.44
CA LEU A 149 -2.44 -16.07 18.95
C LEU A 149 -3.96 -15.83 19.12
N PRO A 150 -4.35 -14.87 19.97
CA PRO A 150 -5.70 -14.33 19.94
C PRO A 150 -6.09 -13.88 18.52
N PRO A 151 -7.37 -13.98 18.14
CA PRO A 151 -7.82 -13.69 16.79
C PRO A 151 -7.78 -12.16 16.55
N PRO A 152 -7.08 -11.68 15.51
CA PRO A 152 -6.99 -10.26 15.22
C PRO A 152 -8.22 -9.83 14.42
N VAL A 153 -9.34 -9.59 15.08
CA VAL A 153 -10.61 -9.22 14.44
C VAL A 153 -10.87 -7.73 14.64
N ALA A 154 -11.15 -7.01 13.56
CA ALA A 154 -11.46 -5.58 13.55
C ALA A 154 -12.88 -5.30 14.08
N VAL A 155 -13.11 -5.64 15.34
CA VAL A 155 -14.37 -5.46 16.07
C VAL A 155 -14.06 -4.98 17.49
N GLN A 156 -14.70 -3.90 17.94
CA GLN A 156 -14.66 -3.49 19.34
C GLN A 156 -15.97 -3.84 20.05
N GLY A 157 -16.02 -5.02 20.68
CA GLY A 157 -17.21 -5.52 21.39
C GLY A 157 -17.35 -4.98 22.82
N THR A 158 -16.24 -4.74 23.52
CA THR A 158 -16.24 -4.20 24.88
C THR A 158 -16.10 -2.69 24.85
N GLY A 159 -16.89 -1.99 25.67
CA GLY A 159 -16.79 -0.54 25.82
C GLY A 159 -15.41 -0.12 26.34
N PRO A 160 -14.74 0.88 25.73
CA PRO A 160 -13.37 1.24 26.11
C PRO A 160 -13.26 1.79 27.53
N GLN A 161 -14.34 2.38 28.06
CA GLN A 161 -14.47 2.80 29.45
C GLN A 161 -15.93 2.76 29.89
N SER A 162 -16.17 2.83 31.20
CA SER A 162 -17.52 2.93 31.77
C SER A 162 -18.30 4.10 31.16
N GLY A 163 -19.45 3.80 30.54
CA GLY A 163 -20.31 4.79 29.89
C GLY A 163 -20.04 5.02 28.40
N LEU A 164 -19.04 4.33 27.83
CA LEU A 164 -18.76 4.35 26.39
C LEU A 164 -19.14 3.01 25.76
N PHE A 165 -19.87 3.04 24.64
CA PHE A 165 -20.14 1.86 23.83
C PHE A 165 -18.94 1.57 22.91
N GLY A 166 -18.71 0.30 22.59
CA GLY A 166 -17.81 -0.09 21.49
C GLY A 166 -18.42 0.30 20.14
N PHE A 167 -17.60 0.38 19.09
CA PHE A 167 -18.05 0.71 17.74
C PHE A 167 -18.40 -0.52 16.88
N ASP A 168 -18.44 -1.72 17.46
CA ASP A 168 -18.68 -2.98 16.76
C ASP A 168 -17.67 -3.18 15.60
N LYS A 169 -18.11 -3.60 14.41
CA LYS A 169 -17.22 -3.87 13.28
C LYS A 169 -16.70 -2.58 12.65
N TYR A 170 -15.39 -2.53 12.43
CA TYR A 170 -14.75 -1.38 11.82
C TYR A 170 -15.12 -1.22 10.34
N SER A 171 -15.34 0.04 9.95
CA SER A 171 -15.32 0.49 8.55
C SER A 171 -14.64 1.85 8.48
N SER A 172 -13.73 2.01 7.51
CA SER A 172 -13.06 3.29 7.28
C SER A 172 -14.01 4.38 6.78
N LEU A 173 -15.24 4.04 6.37
CA LEU A 173 -16.25 5.00 5.97
C LEU A 173 -16.58 5.99 7.10
N ILE A 174 -16.62 5.53 8.35
CA ILE A 174 -16.95 6.38 9.50
C ILE A 174 -15.95 7.54 9.61
N LEU A 175 -14.65 7.25 9.45
CA LEU A 175 -13.59 8.27 9.49
C LEU A 175 -13.74 9.30 8.37
N LEU A 176 -14.09 8.87 7.15
CA LEU A 176 -14.35 9.77 6.03
C LEU A 176 -15.56 10.68 6.31
N LEU A 177 -16.67 10.11 6.77
CA LEU A 177 -17.89 10.88 7.07
C LEU A 177 -17.66 11.89 8.20
N ASP A 178 -16.92 11.49 9.23
CA ASP A 178 -16.54 12.35 10.34
C ASP A 178 -15.61 13.49 9.90
N ALA A 179 -14.60 13.20 9.06
CA ALA A 179 -13.74 14.23 8.46
C ALA A 179 -14.53 15.26 7.65
N ILE A 180 -15.48 14.80 6.81
CA ILE A 180 -16.37 15.68 6.04
C ILE A 180 -17.24 16.54 6.96
N ARG A 181 -17.78 15.96 8.05
CA ARG A 181 -18.60 16.70 9.03
C ARG A 181 -17.80 17.72 9.82
N ARG A 182 -16.55 17.42 10.17
CA ARG A 182 -15.63 18.38 10.81
C ARG A 182 -15.32 19.56 9.89
N ASP A 183 -15.06 19.29 8.61
CA ASP A 183 -14.83 20.33 7.60
C ASP A 183 -16.08 21.19 7.34
N HIS A 184 -17.29 20.65 7.56
CA HIS A 184 -18.55 21.37 7.41
C HIS A 184 -18.83 22.43 8.49
N GLN A 185 -18.10 22.50 9.61
CA GLN A 185 -18.46 23.41 10.72
C GLN A 185 -18.31 24.94 10.39
N GLY A 186 -18.11 25.32 9.12
CA GLY A 186 -18.05 26.70 8.62
C GLY A 186 -18.82 26.96 7.32
N ASP A 187 -18.56 28.10 6.67
CA ASP A 187 -19.12 28.45 5.35
C ASP A 187 -18.68 27.45 4.28
N ASP A 188 -19.61 27.02 3.42
CA ASP A 188 -19.37 26.10 2.30
C ASP A 188 -18.21 26.55 1.39
N ARG A 189 -17.98 27.86 1.27
CA ARG A 189 -16.86 28.44 0.50
C ARG A 189 -15.48 28.13 1.07
N ASN A 190 -15.41 27.75 2.34
CA ASN A 190 -14.17 27.45 3.06
C ASN A 190 -13.93 25.95 3.23
N ARG A 191 -14.80 25.10 2.68
CA ARG A 191 -14.64 23.64 2.71
C ARG A 191 -13.34 23.22 2.03
N ARG A 192 -12.65 22.26 2.64
CA ARG A 192 -11.37 21.72 2.17
C ARG A 192 -11.47 20.25 1.79
N LEU A 193 -12.58 19.58 2.11
CA LEU A 193 -12.80 18.17 1.79
C LEU A 193 -14.13 17.99 1.03
N PHE A 194 -14.05 17.37 -0.14
CA PHE A 194 -15.19 17.07 -0.98
C PHE A 194 -15.20 15.59 -1.36
N LEU A 195 -16.38 14.97 -1.27
CA LEU A 195 -16.63 13.63 -1.76
C LEU A 195 -17.59 13.72 -2.95
N VAL A 196 -17.14 13.24 -4.11
CA VAL A 196 -17.95 13.21 -5.33
C VAL A 196 -18.30 11.76 -5.65
N PRO A 197 -19.47 11.25 -5.21
CA PRO A 197 -19.88 9.88 -5.55
C PRO A 197 -20.19 9.77 -7.05
N ASN A 198 -20.13 8.54 -7.59
CA ASN A 198 -20.34 8.25 -9.02
C ASN A 198 -19.39 8.97 -9.98
N ALA A 199 -18.26 9.47 -9.47
CA ALA A 199 -17.15 9.95 -10.28
C ALA A 199 -16.23 8.77 -10.61
N HIS A 200 -16.22 8.34 -11.87
CA HIS A 200 -15.33 7.29 -12.34
C HIS A 200 -14.08 7.92 -12.96
N VAL A 201 -12.93 7.78 -12.30
CA VAL A 201 -11.64 8.29 -12.82
C VAL A 201 -11.17 7.41 -13.98
N THR A 202 -10.99 8.01 -15.15
CA THR A 202 -10.59 7.29 -16.36
C THR A 202 -9.08 7.33 -16.58
N SER A 203 -8.47 8.49 -16.35
CA SER A 203 -7.04 8.76 -16.51
C SER A 203 -6.61 10.04 -15.76
N VAL A 204 -5.30 10.24 -15.66
CA VAL A 204 -4.63 11.44 -15.15
C VAL A 204 -3.96 12.14 -16.33
N THR A 205 -4.21 13.44 -16.46
CA THR A 205 -3.57 14.29 -17.47
C THR A 205 -2.17 14.65 -17.01
N MET A 206 -1.19 14.49 -17.89
CA MET A 206 0.23 14.70 -17.60
C MET A 206 0.80 15.85 -18.42
N ASP A 207 1.72 16.60 -17.82
CA ASP A 207 2.60 17.56 -18.50
C ASP A 207 4.03 17.42 -17.96
N GLN A 208 4.99 17.13 -18.82
CA GLN A 208 6.42 17.00 -18.48
C GLN A 208 6.73 16.21 -17.17
N GLY A 209 6.05 15.07 -16.97
CA GLY A 209 6.24 14.24 -15.76
C GLY A 209 5.52 14.73 -14.50
N ILE A 210 4.57 15.65 -14.64
CA ILE A 210 3.72 16.20 -13.58
C ILE A 210 2.26 15.91 -13.92
N ALA A 211 1.47 15.45 -12.96
CA ALA A 211 0.02 15.35 -13.10
C ALA A 211 -0.61 16.75 -12.98
N THR A 212 -1.35 17.17 -14.02
CA THR A 212 -1.97 18.49 -14.14
C THR A 212 -3.49 18.44 -14.21
N GLY A 213 -4.08 17.24 -14.23
CA GLY A 213 -5.52 17.08 -14.13
C GLY A 213 -5.95 15.64 -13.93
N VAL A 214 -7.21 15.44 -13.53
CA VAL A 214 -7.85 14.14 -13.42
C VAL A 214 -9.07 14.12 -14.31
N ARG A 215 -9.10 13.18 -15.25
CA ARG A 215 -10.22 12.97 -16.17
C ARG A 215 -11.23 12.04 -15.54
N VAL A 216 -12.49 12.47 -15.49
CA VAL A 216 -13.56 11.83 -14.73
C VAL A 216 -14.82 11.72 -15.58
N ALA A 217 -15.38 10.51 -15.61
CA ALA A 217 -16.73 10.27 -16.09
C ALA A 217 -17.73 10.36 -14.93
N LEU A 218 -18.66 11.33 -14.99
CA LEU A 218 -19.75 11.44 -14.03
C LEU A 218 -20.89 10.50 -14.43
N VAL A 219 -20.96 9.36 -13.76
CA VAL A 219 -21.90 8.27 -14.10
C VAL A 219 -23.29 8.58 -13.56
N ASP A 220 -24.29 8.50 -14.43
CA ASP A 220 -25.70 8.61 -14.03
C ASP A 220 -26.24 7.23 -13.65
N ARG A 221 -26.25 6.92 -12.35
CA ARG A 221 -26.84 5.68 -11.82
C ARG A 221 -28.37 5.76 -11.67
N ILE A 222 -29.00 6.91 -11.94
CA ILE A 222 -30.44 7.15 -11.70
C ILE A 222 -31.21 7.35 -13.03
N ALA A 223 -30.57 7.18 -14.18
CA ALA A 223 -31.25 7.27 -15.46
C ALA A 223 -32.35 6.19 -15.62
N SER A 224 -33.61 6.65 -15.61
CA SER A 224 -34.78 6.15 -16.37
C SER A 224 -35.56 4.89 -15.94
N GLY A 225 -35.59 4.50 -14.66
CA GLY A 225 -36.52 3.44 -14.21
C GLY A 225 -36.24 2.04 -14.82
N VAL A 226 -35.03 1.86 -15.36
CA VAL A 226 -34.50 0.58 -15.82
C VAL A 226 -33.74 -0.06 -14.63
N PRO A 227 -33.93 -1.37 -14.36
CA PRO A 227 -33.13 -2.07 -13.35
C PRO A 227 -31.63 -1.92 -13.64
N PHE A 228 -30.83 -1.71 -12.59
CA PHE A 228 -29.37 -1.63 -12.71
C PHE A 228 -28.82 -2.92 -13.34
N ASP A 229 -28.23 -2.79 -14.53
CA ASP A 229 -27.46 -3.87 -15.15
C ASP A 229 -25.98 -3.58 -14.99
N ARG A 230 -25.34 -4.32 -14.09
CA ARG A 230 -23.89 -4.24 -13.82
C ARG A 230 -22.99 -4.55 -15.02
N ASN A 231 -23.53 -5.14 -16.09
CA ASN A 231 -22.80 -5.47 -17.31
C ASN A 231 -23.08 -4.49 -18.46
N ALA A 232 -24.04 -3.57 -18.31
CA ALA A 232 -24.36 -2.60 -19.34
C ALA A 232 -23.29 -1.50 -19.44
N PRO A 233 -23.15 -0.84 -20.62
CA PRO A 233 -22.37 0.38 -20.73
C PRO A 233 -22.79 1.41 -19.68
N LYS A 234 -21.82 2.18 -19.16
CA LYS A 234 -22.10 3.20 -18.15
C LYS A 234 -22.66 4.44 -18.84
N THR A 235 -23.93 4.74 -18.58
CA THR A 235 -24.53 6.02 -18.97
C THR A 235 -23.90 7.14 -18.14
N ILE A 236 -23.42 8.18 -18.81
CA ILE A 236 -22.80 9.33 -18.17
C ILE A 236 -23.62 10.59 -18.35
N ARG A 237 -23.48 11.50 -17.38
CA ARG A 237 -23.96 12.87 -17.46
C ARG A 237 -23.00 13.75 -18.25
N SER A 238 -21.71 13.65 -17.94
CA SER A 238 -20.63 14.39 -18.59
C SER A 238 -19.28 13.73 -18.34
N ILE A 239 -18.30 14.10 -19.15
CA ILE A 239 -16.88 13.89 -18.87
C ILE A 239 -16.27 15.23 -18.49
N GLU A 240 -15.55 15.26 -17.37
CA GLU A 240 -14.86 16.45 -16.87
C GLU A 240 -13.36 16.18 -16.78
N ASN A 241 -12.54 17.21 -17.03
CA ASN A 241 -11.13 17.20 -16.67
C ASN A 241 -10.92 18.20 -15.53
N PHE A 242 -10.75 17.71 -14.32
CA PHE A 242 -10.49 18.55 -13.16
C PHE A 242 -9.02 18.95 -13.16
N GLU A 243 -8.76 20.24 -13.41
CA GLU A 243 -7.39 20.78 -13.37
C GLU A 243 -6.82 20.70 -11.96
N ILE A 244 -5.55 20.33 -11.89
CA ILE A 244 -4.78 20.24 -10.66
C ILE A 244 -3.63 21.23 -10.77
N ASN A 245 -3.51 22.09 -9.75
CA ASN A 245 -2.34 22.96 -9.63
C ASN A 245 -1.08 22.07 -9.68
N PRO A 246 -0.01 22.43 -10.41
CA PRO A 246 1.18 21.59 -10.51
C PRO A 246 1.87 21.25 -9.16
N GLY A 247 1.60 22.01 -8.09
CA GLY A 247 2.01 21.68 -6.71
C GLY A 247 1.03 20.79 -5.92
N GLY A 248 -0.11 20.43 -6.50
CA GLY A 248 -1.13 19.54 -5.95
C GLY A 248 -0.76 18.08 -6.13
N MET A 249 -1.15 17.22 -5.18
CA MET A 249 -0.79 15.80 -5.16
C MET A 249 -1.96 14.94 -5.64
N VAL A 250 -1.67 13.95 -6.49
CA VAL A 250 -2.63 12.94 -6.95
C VAL A 250 -2.34 11.63 -6.24
N VAL A 251 -3.35 11.06 -5.56
CA VAL A 251 -3.21 9.80 -4.82
C VAL A 251 -4.16 8.76 -5.39
N LEU A 252 -3.62 7.67 -5.90
CA LEU A 252 -4.39 6.51 -6.38
C LEU A 252 -4.68 5.58 -5.20
N ALA A 253 -5.97 5.40 -4.89
CA ALA A 253 -6.46 4.53 -3.82
C ALA A 253 -7.67 3.70 -4.33
N GLY A 254 -7.54 3.18 -5.54
CA GLY A 254 -8.60 2.49 -6.27
C GLY A 254 -8.71 1.00 -5.99
N HIS A 255 -7.85 0.41 -5.13
CA HIS A 255 -7.49 -1.02 -5.04
C HIS A 255 -6.48 -1.45 -6.11
N ALA A 256 -5.76 -2.56 -5.86
CA ALA A 256 -4.56 -2.90 -6.63
C ALA A 256 -4.76 -2.88 -8.15
N ILE A 257 -5.79 -3.57 -8.66
CA ILE A 257 -6.09 -3.62 -10.10
C ILE A 257 -6.46 -2.25 -10.69
N GLU A 258 -7.34 -1.47 -10.04
CA GLU A 258 -7.81 -0.19 -10.59
C GLU A 258 -6.77 0.93 -10.48
N SER A 259 -6.04 1.02 -9.37
CA SER A 259 -4.90 1.95 -9.25
C SER A 259 -3.86 1.69 -10.33
N THR A 260 -3.57 0.41 -10.59
CA THR A 260 -2.63 0.02 -11.65
C THR A 260 -3.16 0.35 -13.04
N ARG A 261 -4.44 0.06 -13.31
CA ARG A 261 -5.09 0.42 -14.58
C ARG A 261 -5.03 1.91 -14.84
N ILE A 262 -5.38 2.73 -13.84
CA ILE A 262 -5.33 4.20 -13.97
C ILE A 262 -3.90 4.64 -14.27
N ALA A 263 -2.91 4.15 -13.54
CA ALA A 263 -1.50 4.50 -13.77
C ALA A 263 -1.01 4.10 -15.18
N LEU A 264 -1.28 2.86 -15.62
CA LEU A 264 -0.93 2.35 -16.96
C LEU A 264 -1.64 3.11 -18.10
N ASN A 265 -2.84 3.63 -17.85
CA ASN A 265 -3.57 4.44 -18.84
C ASN A 265 -3.14 5.92 -18.85
N SER A 266 -2.35 6.37 -17.87
CA SER A 266 -2.08 7.79 -17.66
C SER A 266 -0.60 8.16 -17.82
N PHE A 267 0.31 7.38 -17.23
CA PHE A 267 1.73 7.73 -17.13
C PHE A 267 2.61 6.48 -17.07
N ARG A 268 2.61 5.68 -18.15
CA ARG A 268 3.59 4.59 -18.28
C ARG A 268 5.02 5.08 -18.11
N ARG A 269 5.88 4.22 -17.59
CA ARG A 269 7.30 4.56 -17.43
C ARG A 269 7.89 4.90 -18.81
N PRO A 270 8.52 6.06 -18.99
CA PRO A 270 9.11 6.44 -20.27
C PRO A 270 10.23 5.47 -20.68
N ILE A 271 10.31 5.15 -21.99
CA ILE A 271 11.32 4.23 -22.54
C ILE A 271 12.74 4.67 -22.19
N GLY A 272 13.01 5.98 -22.16
CA GLY A 272 14.30 6.56 -21.80
C GLY A 272 14.71 6.37 -20.33
N VAL A 273 13.75 6.11 -19.44
CA VAL A 273 14.00 5.92 -18.00
C VAL A 273 14.27 4.45 -17.66
N GLY A 274 13.62 3.52 -18.36
CA GLY A 274 13.78 2.08 -18.15
C GLY A 274 12.55 1.27 -18.57
N PRO A 275 12.58 -0.06 -18.39
CA PRO A 275 11.44 -0.91 -18.73
C PRO A 275 10.24 -0.64 -17.82
N GLU A 276 9.03 -0.80 -18.35
CA GLU A 276 7.79 -0.72 -17.58
C GLU A 276 7.73 -1.84 -16.53
N LEU A 277 7.41 -1.45 -15.29
CA LEU A 277 7.33 -2.31 -14.12
C LEU A 277 5.91 -2.48 -13.60
N MET A 278 5.04 -1.49 -13.83
CA MET A 278 3.66 -1.53 -13.36
C MET A 278 2.92 -2.76 -13.89
N GLY A 279 2.14 -3.40 -13.03
CA GLY A 279 1.35 -4.58 -13.38
C GLY A 279 2.11 -5.91 -13.33
N ARG A 280 3.43 -5.88 -13.16
CA ARG A 280 4.19 -7.07 -12.71
C ARG A 280 3.87 -7.36 -11.24
N ASN A 281 4.39 -8.45 -10.68
CA ASN A 281 4.27 -8.78 -9.26
C ASN A 281 2.82 -8.85 -8.73
N LEU A 282 1.87 -9.21 -9.59
CA LEU A 282 0.49 -9.41 -9.17
C LEU A 282 0.42 -10.64 -8.26
N MET A 283 -0.04 -10.44 -7.03
CA MET A 283 -0.20 -11.50 -6.03
C MET A 283 -1.63 -11.52 -5.50
N ALA A 284 -2.00 -12.64 -4.89
CA ALA A 284 -3.21 -12.83 -4.10
C ALA A 284 -2.90 -13.87 -3.01
N HIS A 285 -3.86 -14.70 -2.62
CA HIS A 285 -3.64 -15.80 -1.70
C HIS A 285 -4.28 -17.09 -2.21
N VAL A 286 -3.64 -18.22 -1.88
CA VAL A 286 -4.25 -19.55 -2.01
C VAL A 286 -5.08 -19.87 -0.77
N ARG A 287 -6.36 -20.16 -0.94
CA ARG A 287 -7.31 -20.36 0.18
C ARG A 287 -8.00 -21.73 0.13
N GLY A 288 -8.15 -22.35 1.29
CA GLY A 288 -9.02 -23.50 1.52
C GLY A 288 -10.02 -23.21 2.64
N ASN A 289 -11.17 -23.85 2.60
CA ASN A 289 -12.18 -23.76 3.65
C ASN A 289 -12.52 -25.18 4.12
N HIS A 290 -12.13 -25.50 5.34
CA HIS A 290 -12.28 -26.82 5.93
C HIS A 290 -13.18 -26.72 7.15
N VAL A 291 -14.27 -27.47 7.18
CA VAL A 291 -15.24 -27.47 8.28
C VAL A 291 -15.42 -28.87 8.82
N TRP A 292 -15.32 -29.00 10.13
CA TRP A 292 -15.58 -30.21 10.89
C TRP A 292 -16.76 -30.00 11.82
N GLN A 293 -17.42 -31.10 12.16
CA GLN A 293 -18.30 -31.16 13.32
C GLN A 293 -17.70 -32.09 14.35
N VAL A 294 -17.65 -31.60 15.59
CA VAL A 294 -17.03 -32.28 16.73
C VAL A 294 -18.09 -32.53 17.80
N LYS A 295 -18.11 -33.74 18.36
CA LYS A 295 -18.97 -34.05 19.50
C LYS A 295 -18.54 -33.23 20.71
N ARG A 296 -19.49 -32.62 21.42
CA ARG A 296 -19.25 -31.81 22.61
C ARG A 296 -18.40 -32.53 23.65
N GLU A 297 -18.65 -33.83 23.85
CA GLU A 297 -17.89 -34.67 24.80
C GLU A 297 -16.38 -34.73 24.49
N ALA A 298 -15.97 -34.51 23.24
CA ALA A 298 -14.56 -34.48 22.85
C ALA A 298 -13.82 -33.21 23.28
N LEU A 299 -14.54 -32.14 23.64
CA LEU A 299 -13.96 -30.85 24.06
C LEU A 299 -13.46 -30.85 25.51
N SER A 300 -13.88 -31.83 26.33
CA SER A 300 -13.54 -31.89 27.77
C SER A 300 -13.86 -30.59 28.54
N MET A 301 -14.89 -29.85 28.10
CA MET A 301 -15.34 -28.62 28.75
C MET A 301 -16.05 -28.90 30.09
N PRO A 302 -16.16 -27.91 31.00
CA PRO A 302 -16.99 -28.02 32.18
C PRO A 302 -18.44 -28.42 31.83
N THR A 303 -19.03 -29.30 32.65
CA THR A 303 -20.41 -29.76 32.43
C THR A 303 -21.38 -28.58 32.42
N GLY A 304 -22.20 -28.45 31.36
CA GLY A 304 -23.18 -27.38 31.22
C GLY A 304 -22.63 -26.03 30.76
N ALA A 305 -21.33 -25.92 30.46
CA ALA A 305 -20.79 -24.71 29.85
C ALA A 305 -21.39 -24.51 28.44
N PRO A 306 -21.88 -23.31 28.11
CA PRO A 306 -22.35 -23.02 26.75
C PRO A 306 -21.18 -23.16 25.77
N LEU A 307 -21.43 -23.68 24.57
CA LEU A 307 -20.37 -23.76 23.54
C LEU A 307 -19.90 -22.37 23.14
N GLY A 308 -20.81 -21.40 23.02
CA GLY A 308 -20.47 -20.04 22.59
C GLY A 308 -19.78 -20.02 21.22
N ASN A 309 -19.06 -18.92 20.96
CA ASN A 309 -18.19 -18.77 19.80
C ASN A 309 -16.73 -18.69 20.25
N ALA A 310 -15.82 -19.17 19.42
CA ALA A 310 -14.40 -19.05 19.63
C ALA A 310 -13.68 -18.82 18.31
N ALA A 311 -12.58 -18.06 18.34
CA ALA A 311 -11.71 -17.91 17.19
C ALA A 311 -10.24 -17.86 17.62
N LEU A 312 -9.35 -18.38 16.78
CA LEU A 312 -7.91 -18.38 16.99
C LEU A 312 -7.21 -17.95 15.70
N HIS A 313 -6.05 -17.32 15.84
CA HIS A 313 -5.13 -17.13 14.72
C HIS A 313 -3.94 -18.07 14.88
N VAL A 314 -3.71 -18.93 13.90
CA VAL A 314 -2.57 -19.87 13.94
C VAL A 314 -1.69 -19.62 12.73
N PRO A 315 -0.58 -18.90 12.88
CA PRO A 315 0.38 -18.73 11.79
C PRO A 315 1.13 -20.04 11.53
N GLY A 316 1.66 -20.19 10.32
CA GLY A 316 2.45 -21.34 9.93
C GLY A 316 3.45 -21.00 8.84
N ARG A 317 4.48 -21.84 8.75
CA ARG A 317 5.50 -21.80 7.71
C ARG A 317 5.46 -23.09 6.92
N SER A 318 5.49 -22.95 5.61
CA SER A 318 5.57 -24.07 4.67
C SER A 318 7.01 -24.57 4.59
N ARG A 319 7.20 -25.87 4.37
CA ARG A 319 8.52 -26.42 4.00
C ARG A 319 8.97 -25.97 2.62
N THR A 320 8.03 -25.51 1.79
CA THR A 320 8.28 -25.09 0.42
C THR A 320 9.16 -23.85 0.42
N VAL A 321 10.29 -23.98 -0.26
CA VAL A 321 11.18 -22.88 -0.59
C VAL A 321 11.09 -22.65 -2.09
N THR A 322 10.78 -21.43 -2.50
CA THR A 322 10.71 -21.07 -3.93
C THR A 322 12.06 -21.25 -4.61
N GLN A 323 12.09 -21.22 -5.94
CA GLN A 323 13.35 -21.20 -6.68
C GLN A 323 14.25 -20.01 -6.29
N GLN A 324 13.66 -18.90 -5.84
CA GLN A 324 14.35 -17.72 -5.34
C GLN A 324 14.77 -17.83 -3.86
N GLY A 325 14.64 -19.00 -3.23
CA GLY A 325 15.07 -19.22 -1.85
C GLY A 325 14.10 -18.71 -0.79
N ARG A 326 12.89 -18.25 -1.17
CA ARG A 326 11.90 -17.74 -0.21
C ARG A 326 11.07 -18.85 0.41
N GLN A 327 10.97 -18.89 1.73
CA GLN A 327 10.10 -19.85 2.43
C GLN A 327 8.66 -19.35 2.46
N GLY A 328 7.71 -20.20 2.04
CA GLY A 328 6.29 -19.85 2.02
C GLY A 328 5.65 -19.74 3.39
N GLU A 329 4.64 -18.89 3.48
CA GLU A 329 3.88 -18.62 4.69
C GLU A 329 2.41 -18.97 4.51
N PHE A 330 1.76 -19.35 5.61
CA PHE A 330 0.31 -19.48 5.67
C PHE A 330 -0.20 -19.14 7.06
N HIS A 331 -1.51 -18.95 7.18
CA HIS A 331 -2.15 -18.89 8.47
C HIS A 331 -3.53 -19.52 8.45
N PHE A 332 -4.04 -19.82 9.64
CA PHE A 332 -5.40 -20.28 9.86
C PHE A 332 -6.23 -19.16 10.50
N GLN A 333 -7.38 -18.90 9.87
CA GLN A 333 -8.52 -18.28 10.53
C GLN A 333 -9.34 -19.43 11.10
N PHE A 334 -9.00 -19.81 12.34
CA PHE A 334 -9.65 -20.89 13.04
C PHE A 334 -10.87 -20.31 13.75
N TYR A 335 -12.03 -20.93 13.58
CA TYR A 335 -13.24 -20.56 14.29
C TYR A 335 -14.01 -21.79 14.76
N ALA A 336 -14.80 -21.60 15.81
CA ALA A 336 -15.71 -22.59 16.32
C ALA A 336 -17.00 -21.91 16.78
N SER A 337 -18.13 -22.49 16.43
CA SER A 337 -19.44 -21.97 16.79
C SER A 337 -20.45 -23.10 17.00
N ALA A 338 -21.49 -22.79 17.76
CA ALA A 338 -22.64 -23.66 17.91
C ALA A 338 -23.21 -24.06 16.54
N ASN A 339 -23.63 -25.31 16.42
CA ASN A 339 -24.14 -25.83 15.16
C ASN A 339 -25.54 -25.24 14.91
N VAL A 340 -25.70 -24.35 13.92
CA VAL A 340 -27.02 -23.77 13.63
C VAL A 340 -27.74 -24.69 12.65
N PRO A 341 -28.99 -25.13 12.93
CA PRO A 341 -29.79 -25.85 11.95
C PRO A 341 -30.04 -24.96 10.73
N PRO A 342 -29.67 -25.38 9.51
CA PRO A 342 -30.08 -24.65 8.31
C PRO A 342 -31.61 -24.69 8.26
N ASN A 343 -32.25 -23.52 8.13
CA ASN A 343 -33.70 -23.27 8.00
C ASN A 343 -34.49 -22.72 9.22
N SER A 344 -33.90 -21.97 10.14
CA SER A 344 -34.71 -21.10 11.02
C SER A 344 -35.21 -19.83 10.29
N GLY A 345 -35.80 -19.97 9.09
CA GLY A 345 -36.46 -18.89 8.33
C GLY A 345 -35.57 -17.70 7.91
N SER A 346 -35.10 -16.90 8.88
CA SER A 346 -34.25 -15.70 8.77
C SER A 346 -32.91 -15.76 9.55
N GLY A 347 -32.59 -16.90 10.19
CA GLY A 347 -31.30 -17.13 10.87
C GLY A 347 -30.12 -17.29 9.91
N PRO A 348 -28.87 -17.39 10.43
CA PRO A 348 -27.68 -17.61 9.59
C PRO A 348 -27.76 -18.94 8.83
N LEU A 349 -27.15 -18.98 7.66
CA LEU A 349 -27.14 -20.16 6.79
C LEU A 349 -26.12 -21.22 7.23
N ASP A 350 -25.05 -20.80 7.90
CA ASP A 350 -24.00 -21.68 8.39
C ASP A 350 -23.30 -21.14 9.66
N ALA A 351 -22.37 -21.96 10.16
CA ALA A 351 -21.56 -21.68 11.35
C ALA A 351 -20.65 -20.45 11.21
N GLU A 352 -20.24 -20.11 9.99
CA GLU A 352 -19.38 -18.97 9.70
C GLU A 352 -20.19 -17.66 9.67
N GLU A 353 -21.35 -17.64 9.02
CA GLU A 353 -22.25 -16.50 9.05
C GLU A 353 -22.66 -16.17 10.50
N TYR A 354 -22.91 -17.20 11.31
CA TYR A 354 -23.19 -17.05 12.73
C TYR A 354 -22.04 -16.40 13.52
N LEU A 355 -20.79 -16.79 13.24
CA LEU A 355 -19.62 -16.19 13.87
C LEU A 355 -19.53 -14.69 13.60
N TYR A 356 -19.84 -14.26 12.37
CA TYR A 356 -19.69 -12.87 11.95
C TYR A 356 -20.92 -12.00 12.17
N ARG A 357 -22.02 -12.56 12.66
CA ARG A 357 -23.25 -11.83 12.95
C ARG A 357 -23.17 -11.17 14.33
N LEU A 358 -22.90 -9.87 14.35
CA LEU A 358 -22.73 -9.11 15.60
C LEU A 358 -24.05 -8.77 16.29
N LEU A 359 -25.05 -8.33 15.53
CA LEU A 359 -26.34 -7.92 16.07
C LEU A 359 -27.47 -8.86 15.59
N PRO A 360 -27.81 -9.91 16.35
CA PRO A 360 -28.99 -10.72 16.06
C PRO A 360 -30.27 -9.91 16.32
N ASN A 361 -31.36 -10.26 15.63
CA ASN A 361 -32.68 -9.74 15.99
C ASN A 361 -33.23 -10.48 17.22
N PHE A 362 -34.29 -9.95 17.83
CA PHE A 362 -34.85 -10.51 19.06
C PHE A 362 -35.27 -11.99 18.94
N ASP A 363 -35.83 -12.39 17.80
CA ASP A 363 -36.30 -13.75 17.56
C ASP A 363 -35.13 -14.75 17.46
N GLU A 364 -33.99 -14.32 16.94
CA GLU A 364 -32.77 -15.16 16.80
C GLU A 364 -32.05 -15.41 18.12
N ILE A 365 -32.21 -14.55 19.13
CA ILE A 365 -31.51 -14.69 20.41
C ILE A 365 -31.86 -16.04 21.08
N GLN A 366 -33.13 -16.45 21.01
CA GLN A 366 -33.55 -17.74 21.58
C GLN A 366 -32.94 -18.92 20.82
N ASP A 367 -32.92 -18.86 19.49
CA ASP A 367 -32.33 -19.91 18.64
C ASP A 367 -30.81 -20.02 18.87
N ILE A 368 -30.11 -18.89 18.99
CA ILE A 368 -28.70 -18.77 19.39
C ILE A 368 -28.44 -19.48 20.72
N LEU A 369 -29.26 -19.19 21.74
CA LEU A 369 -29.10 -19.77 23.08
C LEU A 369 -29.39 -21.27 23.09
N GLN A 370 -30.32 -21.74 22.27
CA GLN A 370 -30.61 -23.17 22.14
C GLN A 370 -29.46 -23.91 21.45
N ALA A 371 -28.95 -23.40 20.32
CA ALA A 371 -27.83 -24.00 19.60
C ALA A 371 -26.57 -24.13 20.49
N GLN A 372 -26.34 -23.19 21.42
CA GLN A 372 -25.24 -23.28 22.38
C GLN A 372 -25.31 -24.47 23.33
N ASN A 373 -26.44 -25.16 23.42
CA ASN A 373 -26.68 -26.36 24.24
C ASN A 373 -26.65 -27.67 23.43
N ASP A 374 -26.39 -27.61 22.13
CA ASP A 374 -26.36 -28.81 21.25
C ASP A 374 -25.19 -29.76 21.57
N GLU A 375 -25.34 -31.01 21.16
CA GLU A 375 -24.32 -32.07 21.33
C GLU A 375 -23.11 -31.90 20.39
N LEU A 376 -23.15 -30.93 19.47
CA LEU A 376 -22.16 -30.74 18.42
C LEU A 376 -21.68 -29.30 18.38
N ILE A 377 -20.41 -29.16 18.00
CA ILE A 377 -19.82 -27.89 17.63
C ILE A 377 -19.32 -27.94 16.19
N ALA A 378 -19.51 -26.86 15.44
CA ALA A 378 -18.85 -26.67 14.15
C ALA A 378 -17.48 -26.03 14.40
N ILE A 379 -16.44 -26.59 13.80
CA ILE A 379 -15.08 -26.04 13.81
C ILE A 379 -14.65 -25.83 12.38
N GLY A 380 -14.28 -24.60 12.03
CA GLY A 380 -13.77 -24.25 10.71
C GLY A 380 -12.33 -23.78 10.78
N ILE A 381 -11.56 -24.17 9.76
CA ILE A 381 -10.27 -23.57 9.44
C ILE A 381 -10.36 -23.04 8.01
N ARG A 382 -10.33 -21.71 7.88
CA ARG A 382 -9.99 -21.09 6.62
C ARG A 382 -8.48 -20.93 6.56
N THR A 383 -7.86 -21.54 5.56
CA THR A 383 -6.42 -21.40 5.31
C THR A 383 -6.18 -20.23 4.38
N CYS A 384 -5.08 -19.50 4.58
CA CYS A 384 -4.66 -18.44 3.69
C CYS A 384 -3.15 -18.53 3.52
N GLY A 385 -2.72 -18.88 2.32
CA GLY A 385 -1.32 -19.14 1.98
C GLY A 385 -0.79 -18.11 1.01
N GLU A 386 0.47 -17.75 1.17
CA GLU A 386 1.19 -16.81 0.33
C GLU A 386 1.20 -17.27 -1.14
N MET A 387 0.97 -16.32 -2.04
CA MET A 387 1.37 -16.45 -3.43
C MET A 387 2.61 -15.60 -3.71
N PHE A 388 3.48 -16.08 -4.60
CA PHE A 388 4.73 -15.40 -4.93
C PHE A 388 4.60 -14.58 -6.21
N GLY A 389 4.92 -13.28 -6.12
CA GLY A 389 4.96 -12.39 -7.27
C GLY A 389 6.28 -12.43 -8.03
N GLU A 390 6.24 -11.99 -9.29
CA GLU A 390 7.40 -11.93 -10.20
C GLU A 390 7.63 -10.49 -10.67
N ARG A 391 8.80 -9.93 -10.35
CA ARG A 391 9.17 -8.52 -10.60
C ARG A 391 10.08 -8.34 -11.79
N GLU A 392 10.94 -9.32 -12.07
CA GLU A 392 12.03 -9.18 -13.04
C GLU A 392 11.57 -9.46 -14.47
N LYS A 393 10.53 -10.28 -14.63
CA LYS A 393 10.02 -10.67 -15.95
C LYS A 393 9.19 -9.58 -16.61
N THR A 394 9.39 -9.42 -17.92
CA THR A 394 8.62 -8.50 -18.76
C THR A 394 7.21 -9.01 -19.01
N ILE A 395 6.25 -8.10 -19.17
CA ILE A 395 4.85 -8.39 -19.48
C ILE A 395 4.41 -7.64 -20.75
N PRO A 396 3.43 -8.14 -21.52
CA PRO A 396 2.72 -9.41 -21.33
C PRO A 396 3.64 -10.62 -21.55
N SER A 397 3.38 -11.73 -20.84
CA SER A 397 4.16 -12.97 -20.97
C SER A 397 3.26 -14.19 -20.94
N ALA A 398 3.66 -15.24 -21.66
CA ALA A 398 3.04 -16.57 -21.64
C ALA A 398 3.62 -17.48 -20.54
N GLU A 399 4.74 -17.10 -19.91
CA GLU A 399 5.34 -17.89 -18.82
C GLU A 399 4.42 -17.96 -17.59
N LEU A 400 4.54 -19.02 -16.79
CA LEU A 400 3.63 -19.30 -15.66
C LEU A 400 3.87 -18.38 -14.46
N PHE A 401 3.36 -17.15 -14.52
CA PHE A 401 3.31 -16.20 -13.40
C PHE A 401 2.16 -15.22 -13.56
N SER A 402 1.75 -14.61 -12.44
CA SER A 402 0.64 -13.65 -12.38
C SER A 402 1.10 -12.23 -12.75
N TRP A 403 0.31 -11.55 -13.57
CA TRP A 403 0.55 -10.16 -13.99
C TRP A 403 -0.73 -9.50 -14.50
N MET A 404 -0.71 -8.18 -14.63
CA MET A 404 -1.77 -7.43 -15.31
C MET A 404 -1.21 -6.34 -16.21
N ASP A 405 -1.97 -5.94 -17.22
CA ASP A 405 -1.64 -4.82 -18.10
C ASP A 405 -2.93 -4.15 -18.61
N THR A 406 -2.83 -3.07 -19.38
CA THR A 406 -3.94 -2.55 -20.16
C THR A 406 -3.70 -2.86 -21.64
N PRO A 407 -4.58 -3.62 -22.32
CA PRO A 407 -4.40 -4.00 -23.72
C PRO A 407 -4.53 -2.77 -24.64
N VAL A 408 -4.17 -2.96 -25.91
CA VAL A 408 -4.21 -1.89 -26.92
C VAL A 408 -5.62 -1.26 -26.97
N PRO A 409 -5.73 0.08 -26.90
CA PRO A 409 -7.02 0.78 -26.97
C PRO A 409 -7.86 0.33 -28.16
N GLY A 410 -9.17 0.19 -27.97
CA GLY A 410 -10.14 -0.16 -29.00
C GLY A 410 -10.52 -1.64 -29.08
N VAL A 411 -9.81 -2.55 -28.39
CA VAL A 411 -10.09 -3.98 -28.40
C VAL A 411 -11.09 -4.38 -27.32
N SER A 412 -10.94 -3.84 -26.11
CA SER A 412 -11.70 -4.27 -24.93
C SER A 412 -11.96 -3.13 -23.93
N ASP A 413 -12.25 -1.95 -24.47
CA ASP A 413 -12.46 -0.75 -23.67
C ASP A 413 -13.74 -0.83 -22.82
N GLU A 414 -13.71 -0.17 -21.68
CA GLU A 414 -14.91 0.27 -20.99
C GLU A 414 -15.50 1.45 -21.76
N LEU A 415 -16.80 1.34 -22.06
CA LEU A 415 -17.54 2.32 -22.84
C LEU A 415 -18.38 3.18 -21.92
N PHE A 416 -18.21 4.50 -22.06
CA PHE A 416 -19.04 5.50 -21.42
C PHE A 416 -19.92 6.16 -22.49
N MET A 417 -21.23 6.12 -22.28
CA MET A 417 -22.21 6.56 -23.28
C MET A 417 -23.08 7.71 -22.76
N ASP A 418 -23.52 8.60 -23.65
CA ASP A 418 -24.54 9.60 -23.30
C ASP A 418 -25.94 8.97 -23.16
N GLY A 419 -26.93 9.78 -22.78
CA GLY A 419 -28.34 9.35 -22.67
C GLY A 419 -28.99 8.95 -24.00
N PHE A 420 -28.30 9.09 -25.13
CA PHE A 420 -28.76 8.68 -26.46
C PHE A 420 -28.04 7.41 -26.97
N GLY A 421 -27.13 6.84 -26.19
CA GLY A 421 -26.36 5.65 -26.56
C GLY A 421 -25.12 5.93 -27.41
N ASN A 422 -24.72 7.19 -27.57
CA ASN A 422 -23.47 7.52 -28.26
C ASN A 422 -22.28 7.29 -27.34
N ILE A 423 -21.21 6.67 -27.84
CA ILE A 423 -19.97 6.48 -27.08
C ILE A 423 -19.25 7.83 -26.98
N ILE A 424 -19.09 8.32 -25.76
CA ILE A 424 -18.40 9.58 -25.45
C ILE A 424 -16.94 9.33 -25.08
N GLU A 425 -16.67 8.25 -24.35
CA GLU A 425 -15.31 7.90 -23.92
C GLU A 425 -15.08 6.39 -23.98
N ARG A 426 -13.85 6.02 -24.33
CA ARG A 426 -13.33 4.67 -24.36
C ARG A 426 -12.13 4.59 -23.44
N VAL A 427 -12.17 3.69 -22.48
CA VAL A 427 -11.11 3.54 -21.48
C VAL A 427 -10.58 2.11 -21.52
N PRO A 428 -9.30 1.87 -21.78
CA PRO A 428 -8.74 0.53 -21.75
C PRO A 428 -9.00 -0.13 -20.38
N ARG A 429 -9.57 -1.33 -20.39
CA ARG A 429 -9.79 -2.14 -19.18
C ARG A 429 -8.48 -2.78 -18.72
N ALA A 430 -8.44 -3.20 -17.47
CA ALA A 430 -7.39 -4.11 -17.02
C ALA A 430 -7.55 -5.46 -17.72
N PHE A 431 -6.45 -6.02 -18.20
CA PHE A 431 -6.30 -7.45 -18.49
C PHE A 431 -5.52 -8.09 -17.34
N VAL A 432 -6.05 -9.17 -16.76
CA VAL A 432 -5.45 -9.82 -15.60
C VAL A 432 -5.14 -11.28 -15.91
N ARG A 433 -3.88 -11.69 -15.77
CA ARG A 433 -3.47 -13.08 -15.75
C ARG A 433 -3.10 -13.49 -14.33
N ILE A 434 -3.78 -14.48 -13.79
CA ILE A 434 -3.50 -15.04 -12.46
C ILE A 434 -3.22 -16.53 -12.63
N VAL A 435 -2.10 -16.98 -12.08
CA VAL A 435 -1.61 -18.35 -12.23
C VAL A 435 -1.29 -18.90 -10.84
N GLU A 436 -1.80 -20.09 -10.54
CA GLU A 436 -1.30 -20.89 -9.42
C GLU A 436 0.02 -21.56 -9.83
N THR A 437 1.15 -21.00 -9.40
CA THR A 437 2.47 -21.58 -9.70
C THR A 437 2.70 -22.87 -8.89
N PRO A 438 3.69 -23.70 -9.27
CA PRO A 438 4.06 -24.87 -8.47
C PRO A 438 4.42 -24.53 -7.02
N SER A 439 5.02 -23.36 -6.78
CA SER A 439 5.34 -22.89 -5.41
C SER A 439 4.08 -22.56 -4.62
N ASP A 440 3.11 -21.86 -5.23
CA ASP A 440 1.83 -21.52 -4.58
C ASP A 440 1.04 -22.79 -4.25
N ARG A 441 1.03 -23.76 -5.17
CA ARG A 441 0.39 -25.07 -4.97
C ARG A 441 1.02 -25.82 -3.79
N ALA A 442 2.33 -25.81 -3.67
CA ALA A 442 3.00 -26.49 -2.57
C ALA A 442 2.71 -25.83 -1.21
N VAL A 443 2.62 -24.50 -1.13
CA VAL A 443 2.12 -23.80 0.06
C VAL A 443 0.68 -24.20 0.38
N ARG A 444 -0.20 -24.30 -0.63
CA ARG A 444 -1.58 -24.76 -0.48
C ARG A 444 -1.65 -26.19 0.09
N GLU A 445 -0.86 -27.11 -0.45
CA GLU A 445 -0.82 -28.51 0.01
C GLU A 445 -0.32 -28.60 1.46
N ASP A 446 0.70 -27.81 1.80
CA ASP A 446 1.24 -27.75 3.16
C ASP A 446 0.22 -27.18 4.16
N GLN A 447 -0.47 -26.08 3.85
CA GLN A 447 -1.47 -25.50 4.76
C GLN A 447 -2.69 -26.42 4.96
N THR A 448 -3.11 -27.17 3.93
CA THR A 448 -4.22 -28.12 4.06
C THR A 448 -3.79 -29.32 4.90
N THR A 449 -2.61 -29.89 4.65
CA THR A 449 -2.05 -30.98 5.48
C THR A 449 -1.95 -30.54 6.94
N ALA A 450 -1.47 -29.31 7.15
CA ALA A 450 -1.36 -28.69 8.46
C ALA A 450 -2.71 -28.56 9.19
N ALA A 451 -3.77 -28.17 8.48
CA ALA A 451 -5.10 -28.00 9.06
C ALA A 451 -5.70 -29.33 9.55
N PHE A 452 -5.63 -30.39 8.74
CA PHE A 452 -6.14 -31.71 9.12
C PHE A 452 -5.38 -32.32 10.29
N GLN A 453 -4.05 -32.21 10.28
CA GLN A 453 -3.23 -32.69 11.39
C GLN A 453 -3.51 -31.89 12.67
N LEU A 454 -3.68 -30.56 12.59
CA LEU A 454 -4.04 -29.75 13.76
C LEU A 454 -5.33 -30.26 14.42
N ILE A 455 -6.37 -30.56 13.63
CA ILE A 455 -7.62 -31.12 14.14
C ILE A 455 -7.41 -32.53 14.74
N ALA A 456 -6.62 -33.38 14.08
CA ALA A 456 -6.35 -34.74 14.56
C ALA A 456 -5.72 -34.71 15.96
N GLU A 457 -4.69 -33.90 16.13
CA GLU A 457 -3.95 -33.76 17.38
C GLU A 457 -4.78 -33.04 18.46
N MET A 458 -5.52 -31.97 18.11
CA MET A 458 -6.35 -31.24 19.07
C MET A 458 -7.45 -32.09 19.71
N PHE A 459 -7.92 -33.14 19.02
CA PHE A 459 -9.01 -34.00 19.48
C PHE A 459 -8.58 -35.43 19.84
N ASP A 460 -7.27 -35.72 19.75
CA ASP A 460 -6.70 -37.04 19.99
C ASP A 460 -7.46 -38.12 19.18
N VAL A 461 -7.42 -37.94 17.86
CA VAL A 461 -8.02 -38.85 16.88
C VAL A 461 -7.02 -39.17 15.77
N PRO A 462 -7.08 -40.36 15.14
CA PRO A 462 -6.27 -40.65 13.96
C PRO A 462 -6.56 -39.65 12.83
N ILE A 463 -5.55 -39.24 12.06
CA ILE A 463 -5.74 -38.30 10.94
C ILE A 463 -6.79 -38.80 9.92
N SER A 464 -6.93 -40.10 9.73
CA SER A 464 -7.98 -40.68 8.87
C SER A 464 -9.41 -40.34 9.33
N GLU A 465 -9.60 -40.13 10.63
CA GLU A 465 -10.89 -39.71 11.19
C GLU A 465 -11.25 -38.29 10.74
N THR A 466 -10.27 -37.39 10.67
CA THR A 466 -10.48 -35.98 10.28
C THR A 466 -10.92 -35.79 8.83
N GLY A 467 -10.71 -36.80 7.97
CA GLY A 467 -11.23 -36.85 6.60
C GLY A 467 -12.52 -37.68 6.44
N SER A 468 -13.04 -38.26 7.52
CA SER A 468 -14.23 -39.13 7.47
C SER A 468 -15.50 -38.33 7.25
N ARG A 469 -16.28 -38.73 6.23
CA ARG A 469 -17.57 -38.12 5.87
C ARG A 469 -18.71 -39.10 6.17
N PHE A 470 -19.85 -38.57 6.60
CA PHE A 470 -21.08 -39.33 6.92
C PHE A 470 -22.24 -38.76 6.13
N LYS A 471 -23.18 -39.61 5.68
CA LYS A 471 -24.31 -39.15 4.87
C LYS A 471 -25.37 -38.45 5.71
N THR A 472 -25.54 -38.89 6.96
CA THR A 472 -26.52 -38.31 7.88
C THR A 472 -25.87 -37.93 9.20
N LEU A 473 -26.54 -37.07 9.96
CA LEU A 473 -26.11 -36.77 11.33
C LEU A 473 -26.21 -37.99 12.24
N GLU A 474 -27.28 -38.78 12.11
CA GLU A 474 -27.51 -40.00 12.88
C GLU A 474 -26.39 -41.03 12.68
N GLU A 475 -25.90 -41.21 11.44
CA GLU A 475 -24.76 -42.09 11.15
C GLU A 475 -23.49 -41.65 11.89
N PHE A 476 -23.23 -40.34 11.97
CA PHE A 476 -22.08 -39.81 12.69
C PHE A 476 -22.22 -39.97 14.20
N LEU A 477 -23.39 -39.63 14.75
CA LEU A 477 -23.64 -39.77 16.19
C LEU A 477 -23.53 -41.23 16.64
N ALA A 478 -24.03 -42.17 15.83
CA ALA A 478 -23.91 -43.61 16.07
C ALA A 478 -22.49 -44.17 15.82
N SER A 479 -21.60 -43.40 15.17
CA SER A 479 -20.23 -43.81 14.94
C SER A 479 -19.36 -43.65 16.20
N GLY A 480 -18.24 -44.38 16.26
CA GLY A 480 -17.21 -44.20 17.28
C GLY A 480 -16.34 -42.96 17.08
N ASN A 481 -16.52 -42.22 15.98
CA ASN A 481 -15.74 -41.03 15.67
C ASN A 481 -16.16 -39.88 16.59
N LYS A 482 -15.19 -39.09 17.05
CA LYS A 482 -15.35 -37.81 17.75
C LYS A 482 -15.55 -36.66 16.76
N VAL A 483 -14.97 -36.78 15.55
CA VAL A 483 -14.96 -35.73 14.53
C VAL A 483 -15.50 -36.26 13.20
N ARG A 484 -16.23 -35.42 12.46
CA ARG A 484 -16.52 -35.63 11.04
C ARG A 484 -16.16 -34.42 10.19
N TYR A 485 -15.77 -34.66 8.95
CA TYR A 485 -15.58 -33.62 7.96
C TYR A 485 -16.92 -33.27 7.30
N TYR A 486 -17.32 -32.00 7.37
CA TYR A 486 -18.68 -31.51 7.12
C TYR A 486 -18.76 -30.51 5.94
N THR A 487 -17.77 -30.47 5.03
CA THR A 487 -17.88 -29.57 3.87
C THR A 487 -18.98 -30.06 2.91
N ASP A 488 -19.96 -29.20 2.64
CA ASP A 488 -21.16 -29.50 1.83
C ASP A 488 -20.85 -29.67 0.33
N SER A 489 -19.63 -29.38 -0.10
CA SER A 489 -19.15 -29.56 -1.47
C SER A 489 -18.02 -30.58 -1.52
N ASN A 490 -17.95 -31.31 -2.63
CA ASN A 490 -16.77 -32.11 -3.03
C ASN A 490 -15.54 -31.23 -3.34
N VAL A 491 -15.49 -29.99 -2.85
CA VAL A 491 -14.54 -28.94 -3.23
C VAL A 491 -13.98 -28.28 -1.97
N GLU A 492 -12.72 -28.59 -1.67
CA GLU A 492 -12.06 -28.20 -0.41
C GLU A 492 -11.20 -26.93 -0.56
N GLN A 493 -11.00 -26.49 -1.81
CA GLN A 493 -10.07 -25.43 -2.18
C GLN A 493 -10.80 -24.35 -2.97
N ASP A 494 -10.46 -23.09 -2.69
CA ASP A 494 -10.99 -21.94 -3.41
C ASP A 494 -10.05 -21.52 -4.53
N GLY A 495 -10.65 -21.04 -5.62
CA GLY A 495 -9.93 -20.34 -6.68
C GLY A 495 -9.27 -19.07 -6.14
N ILE A 496 -8.14 -18.70 -6.73
CA ILE A 496 -7.27 -17.60 -6.26
C ILE A 496 -8.04 -16.28 -6.15
N GLY A 497 -8.95 -16.02 -7.10
CA GLY A 497 -9.73 -14.79 -7.21
C GLY A 497 -10.86 -14.61 -6.20
N THR A 498 -10.89 -15.36 -5.10
CA THR A 498 -11.99 -15.38 -4.13
C THR A 498 -11.67 -14.66 -2.81
N THR A 499 -10.43 -14.23 -2.63
CA THR A 499 -9.94 -13.68 -1.36
C THR A 499 -10.08 -12.17 -1.25
N TYR A 500 -10.30 -11.44 -2.35
CA TYR A 500 -10.26 -9.98 -2.40
C TYR A 500 -8.88 -9.38 -2.06
N HIS A 501 -7.82 -10.19 -2.08
CA HIS A 501 -6.47 -9.83 -1.61
C HIS A 501 -5.48 -9.54 -2.75
N GLU A 502 -5.98 -9.11 -3.91
CA GLU A 502 -5.11 -8.72 -5.03
C GLU A 502 -4.16 -7.58 -4.61
N CYS A 503 -2.87 -7.74 -4.86
CA CYS A 503 -1.84 -6.82 -4.38
C CYS A 503 -0.56 -6.82 -5.25
N GLY A 504 0.34 -5.89 -4.95
CA GLY A 504 1.74 -5.90 -5.37
C GLY A 504 2.08 -5.32 -6.75
N THR A 505 1.09 -4.89 -7.52
CA THR A 505 1.27 -4.42 -8.90
C THR A 505 1.96 -3.07 -9.08
N LEU A 506 2.11 -2.29 -8.01
CA LEU A 506 2.80 -1.00 -7.96
C LEU A 506 3.82 -0.98 -6.81
N TRP A 507 4.48 -2.12 -6.56
CA TRP A 507 5.28 -2.34 -5.35
C TRP A 507 6.29 -1.24 -5.06
N MET A 508 6.45 -0.95 -3.77
CA MET A 508 7.43 0.01 -3.27
C MET A 508 8.83 -0.60 -3.19
N GLY A 509 9.84 0.26 -3.23
CA GLY A 509 11.24 -0.11 -3.03
C GLY A 509 12.17 1.09 -2.94
N THR A 510 13.44 0.82 -2.63
CA THR A 510 14.51 1.82 -2.58
C THR A 510 15.30 1.93 -3.88
N ASP A 511 15.22 0.92 -4.76
CA ASP A 511 15.81 0.98 -6.10
C ASP A 511 14.78 1.53 -7.10
N PRO A 512 14.99 2.73 -7.65
CA PRO A 512 14.08 3.33 -8.63
C PRO A 512 14.08 2.61 -9.98
N TYR A 513 15.01 1.69 -10.23
CA TYR A 513 15.03 0.83 -11.43
C TYR A 513 14.38 -0.54 -11.20
N GLY A 514 14.32 -1.01 -9.95
CA GLY A 514 13.73 -2.30 -9.53
C GLY A 514 12.37 -2.20 -8.83
N SER A 515 11.81 -1.00 -8.68
CA SER A 515 10.49 -0.77 -8.08
C SER A 515 9.67 0.29 -8.81
N VAL A 516 8.35 0.28 -8.58
CA VAL A 516 7.39 1.20 -9.22
C VAL A 516 7.27 2.49 -8.42
N THR A 517 7.18 2.36 -7.10
CA THR A 517 7.06 3.48 -6.17
C THR A 517 8.21 3.50 -5.17
N ASP A 518 8.52 4.67 -4.62
CA ASP A 518 9.41 4.80 -3.48
C ASP A 518 8.72 4.35 -2.18
N VAL A 519 9.47 4.34 -1.08
CA VAL A 519 8.98 3.96 0.27
C VAL A 519 7.90 4.89 0.84
N HIS A 520 7.63 6.01 0.17
CA HIS A 520 6.57 6.96 0.49
C HIS A 520 5.37 6.83 -0.46
N GLY A 521 5.34 5.78 -1.29
CA GLY A 521 4.27 5.48 -2.23
C GLY A 521 4.26 6.37 -3.47
N ARG A 522 5.27 7.24 -3.67
CA ARG A 522 5.36 8.11 -4.84
C ARG A 522 5.91 7.33 -6.03
N PHE A 523 5.34 7.51 -7.21
CA PHE A 523 5.91 6.93 -8.43
C PHE A 523 7.30 7.50 -8.73
N HIS A 524 8.28 6.63 -9.00
CA HIS A 524 9.66 7.05 -9.23
C HIS A 524 9.82 8.00 -10.41
N HIS A 525 8.99 7.87 -11.46
CA HIS A 525 9.06 8.69 -12.67
C HIS A 525 8.04 9.84 -12.73
N VAL A 526 7.26 10.07 -11.67
CA VAL A 526 6.23 11.15 -11.64
C VAL A 526 6.43 12.10 -10.46
N SER A 527 6.19 13.39 -10.68
CA SER A 527 6.53 14.45 -9.73
C SER A 527 5.53 14.63 -8.57
N ASN A 528 4.28 14.19 -8.73
CA ASN A 528 3.22 14.49 -7.76
C ASN A 528 2.14 13.40 -7.72
N ALA A 529 2.42 12.20 -8.22
CA ALA A 529 1.50 11.07 -8.17
C ALA A 529 1.97 10.00 -7.17
N TYR A 530 1.02 9.45 -6.42
CA TYR A 530 1.23 8.43 -5.39
C TYR A 530 0.24 7.29 -5.57
N ALA A 531 0.58 6.10 -5.09
CA ALA A 531 -0.37 5.03 -4.81
C ALA A 531 -0.50 4.86 -3.29
N CYS A 532 -1.66 4.40 -2.81
CA CYS A 532 -2.00 4.31 -1.40
C CYS A 532 -2.98 3.15 -1.15
N ASP A 533 -2.66 1.98 -1.67
CA ASP A 533 -3.42 0.74 -1.46
C ASP A 533 -2.52 -0.50 -1.56
N GLN A 534 -3.13 -1.69 -1.56
CA GLN A 534 -2.41 -2.97 -1.57
C GLN A 534 -1.54 -3.21 -2.82
N SER A 535 -1.66 -2.40 -3.88
CA SER A 535 -0.72 -2.45 -5.01
C SER A 535 0.73 -2.22 -4.58
N LEU A 536 0.96 -1.53 -3.45
CA LEU A 536 2.30 -1.17 -2.99
C LEU A 536 3.10 -2.34 -2.39
N PHE A 537 2.50 -3.51 -2.17
CA PHE A 537 3.13 -4.59 -1.40
C PHE A 537 4.28 -5.23 -2.17
N PRO A 538 5.52 -5.23 -1.65
CA PRO A 538 6.63 -5.97 -2.25
C PRO A 538 6.42 -7.49 -2.23
N SER A 539 5.81 -8.00 -1.16
CA SER A 539 5.29 -9.37 -1.05
C SER A 539 3.95 -9.37 -0.31
N ALA A 540 3.09 -10.35 -0.62
CA ALA A 540 1.80 -10.52 0.06
C ALA A 540 1.95 -11.08 1.47
N GLY A 541 2.92 -11.98 1.68
CA GLY A 541 2.94 -12.86 2.85
C GLY A 541 1.68 -13.73 2.88
N SER A 542 1.26 -14.16 4.08
CA SER A 542 0.00 -14.89 4.25
C SER A 542 -1.13 -14.05 4.84
N ALA A 543 -0.79 -12.88 5.41
CA ALA A 543 -1.69 -12.07 6.20
C ALA A 543 -2.72 -11.34 5.33
N ASN A 544 -3.94 -11.18 5.83
CA ASN A 544 -4.93 -10.34 5.16
C ASN A 544 -4.37 -8.91 5.03
N PRO A 545 -4.52 -8.25 3.87
CA PRO A 545 -3.70 -7.09 3.55
C PRO A 545 -4.21 -5.77 4.14
N VAL A 546 -5.35 -5.77 4.85
CA VAL A 546 -5.99 -4.54 5.34
C VAL A 546 -5.17 -3.80 6.40
N PRO A 547 -4.72 -4.41 7.52
CA PRO A 547 -3.96 -3.68 8.55
C PRO A 547 -2.66 -3.08 7.99
N THR A 548 -1.92 -3.85 7.17
CA THR A 548 -0.73 -3.35 6.47
C THR A 548 -1.09 -2.19 5.54
N GLY A 549 -2.18 -2.32 4.76
CA GLY A 549 -2.65 -1.27 3.87
C GLY A 549 -3.05 0.03 4.60
N LEU A 550 -3.73 -0.07 5.75
CA LEU A 550 -4.07 1.07 6.59
C LEU A 550 -2.81 1.74 7.17
N ALA A 551 -1.86 0.95 7.69
CA ALA A 551 -0.61 1.48 8.23
C ALA A 551 0.20 2.22 7.14
N LEU A 552 0.32 1.63 5.94
CA LEU A 552 0.98 2.29 4.82
C LEU A 552 0.24 3.54 4.36
N ALA A 553 -1.10 3.52 4.34
CA ALA A 553 -1.87 4.70 3.98
C ALA A 553 -1.60 5.89 4.92
N ARG A 554 -1.47 5.62 6.21
CA ARG A 554 -1.06 6.62 7.21
C ARG A 554 0.37 7.11 6.97
N LYS A 555 1.32 6.20 6.72
CA LYS A 555 2.72 6.53 6.40
C LYS A 555 2.79 7.51 5.23
N ILE A 556 2.06 7.20 4.16
CA ILE A 556 2.04 7.97 2.91
C ILE A 556 1.36 9.32 3.14
N ALA A 557 0.22 9.36 3.84
CA ALA A 557 -0.46 10.62 4.16
C ALA A 557 0.43 11.55 5.02
N ARG A 558 1.13 11.02 6.03
CA ARG A 558 2.11 11.76 6.84
C ARG A 558 3.29 12.23 5.99
N GLY A 559 3.81 11.38 5.11
CA GLY A 559 4.85 11.74 4.14
C GLY A 559 4.43 12.92 3.27
N ILE A 560 3.24 12.85 2.64
CA ILE A 560 2.68 13.91 1.80
C ILE A 560 2.51 15.22 2.59
N THR A 561 1.89 15.16 3.77
CA THR A 561 1.65 16.36 4.60
C THR A 561 2.94 16.98 5.13
N SER A 562 3.96 16.18 5.45
CA SER A 562 5.26 16.68 5.88
C SER A 562 5.95 17.54 4.80
N ARG A 563 5.66 17.31 3.52
CA ARG A 563 6.17 18.15 2.41
C ARG A 563 5.69 19.60 2.52
N PHE A 564 4.52 19.83 3.13
CA PHE A 564 3.96 21.17 3.36
C PHE A 564 4.44 21.79 4.69
N THR A 565 5.51 21.25 5.29
CA THR A 565 6.17 21.83 6.45
C THR A 565 7.56 22.31 6.05
N SER A 566 7.80 23.61 6.15
CA SER A 566 9.13 24.18 5.86
C SER A 566 10.17 23.68 6.87
N SER A 567 11.38 23.42 6.40
CA SER A 567 12.53 23.29 7.29
C SER A 567 12.69 24.55 8.16
N PRO A 568 13.06 24.39 9.44
CA PRO A 568 13.22 25.50 10.36
C PRO A 568 14.40 26.38 9.92
N THR A 569 14.30 27.69 10.17
CA THR A 569 15.44 28.59 9.92
C THR A 569 16.58 28.25 10.85
N VAL A 570 17.76 28.01 10.28
CA VAL A 570 18.98 27.72 11.05
C VAL A 570 19.75 29.02 11.30
N SER A 571 20.23 29.22 12.53
CA SER A 571 21.15 30.31 12.85
C SER A 571 22.46 30.13 12.08
N VAL A 572 22.96 31.21 11.48
CA VAL A 572 24.15 31.18 10.63
C VAL A 572 25.42 30.80 11.42
N THR A 573 25.40 30.96 12.75
CA THR A 573 26.50 30.57 13.65
C THR A 573 26.33 29.11 14.13
N GLU A 574 26.78 28.16 13.32
CA GLU A 574 26.91 26.75 13.75
C GLU A 574 28.37 26.43 14.03
N SER A 575 28.65 25.83 15.19
CA SER A 575 30.01 25.53 15.61
C SER A 575 30.71 24.59 14.62
N GLY A 576 31.86 25.02 14.11
CA GLY A 576 32.68 24.25 13.15
C GLY A 576 32.25 24.38 11.70
N PHE A 577 31.28 25.24 11.38
CA PHE A 577 30.89 25.59 10.02
C PHE A 577 31.24 27.04 9.69
N ASP A 578 31.85 27.24 8.53
CA ASP A 578 32.04 28.57 7.94
C ASP A 578 30.82 28.93 7.10
N ASP A 579 30.38 30.19 7.19
CA ASP A 579 29.34 30.73 6.31
C ASP A 579 29.97 31.16 4.98
N LEU A 580 29.47 30.59 3.88
CA LEU A 580 29.94 30.93 2.54
C LEU A 580 29.20 32.14 1.95
N PHE A 581 28.04 32.52 2.51
CA PHE A 581 27.24 33.63 1.99
C PHE A 581 26.78 34.58 3.09
N ASP A 582 27.58 35.63 3.30
CA ASP A 582 27.35 36.70 4.29
C ASP A 582 26.25 37.71 3.89
N GLY A 583 25.47 37.39 2.86
CA GLY A 583 24.49 38.28 2.24
C GLY A 583 25.05 39.20 1.17
N THR A 584 26.33 39.05 0.80
CA THR A 584 26.97 39.76 -0.31
C THR A 584 27.66 38.79 -1.28
N PHE A 585 27.92 39.25 -2.50
CA PHE A 585 28.70 38.48 -3.49
C PHE A 585 30.20 38.75 -3.44
N SER A 586 30.75 39.33 -2.35
CA SER A 586 32.16 39.73 -2.27
C SER A 586 33.15 38.58 -2.52
N ASN A 587 32.79 37.36 -2.13
CA ASN A 587 33.60 36.15 -2.32
C ASN A 587 33.12 35.26 -3.49
N TRP A 588 32.05 35.67 -4.17
CA TRP A 588 31.41 34.93 -5.25
C TRP A 588 31.66 35.56 -6.61
N ARG A 589 31.78 34.75 -7.66
CA ARG A 589 31.90 35.22 -9.05
C ARG A 589 30.91 34.47 -9.93
N SER A 590 30.34 35.17 -10.92
CA SER A 590 29.43 34.59 -11.92
C SER A 590 30.16 34.32 -13.23
N ALA A 591 29.92 33.15 -13.82
CA ALA A 591 30.25 32.81 -15.20
C ALA A 591 28.97 32.72 -16.04
N ASP A 592 29.03 33.19 -17.29
CA ASP A 592 27.91 33.34 -18.22
C ASP A 592 26.76 34.22 -17.70
N ALA A 593 25.58 33.66 -17.38
CA ALA A 593 24.43 34.45 -16.97
C ALA A 593 24.59 35.16 -15.61
N ALA A 594 24.09 36.40 -15.52
CA ALA A 594 24.20 37.27 -14.34
C ALA A 594 22.90 37.35 -13.50
N ASN A 595 22.02 36.34 -13.55
CA ASN A 595 20.73 36.34 -12.87
C ASN A 595 20.83 35.89 -11.40
N PHE A 596 21.77 36.50 -10.67
CA PHE A 596 21.97 36.27 -9.23
C PHE A 596 21.74 37.57 -8.47
N LEU A 597 20.86 37.54 -7.46
CA LEU A 597 20.52 38.72 -6.69
C LEU A 597 20.30 38.37 -5.21
N THR A 598 20.58 39.34 -4.34
CA THR A 598 20.38 39.24 -2.90
C THR A 598 19.00 39.76 -2.53
N ILE A 599 18.24 39.01 -1.74
CA ILE A 599 16.95 39.44 -1.19
C ILE A 599 17.09 39.55 0.33
N PRO A 600 17.14 40.78 0.88
CA PRO A 600 17.14 40.97 2.32
C PRO A 600 15.78 40.58 2.92
N GLU A 601 15.78 39.77 3.97
CA GLU A 601 14.58 39.46 4.78
C GLU A 601 14.81 39.89 6.23
N THR A 602 13.83 40.59 6.82
CA THR A 602 13.97 41.09 8.20
C THR A 602 13.91 39.92 9.18
N GLY A 603 14.95 39.77 10.01
CA GLY A 603 15.02 38.71 11.02
C GLY A 603 15.27 37.30 10.46
N GLN A 604 15.76 37.21 9.21
CA GLN A 604 16.16 35.96 8.55
C GLN A 604 17.53 36.16 7.86
N PRO A 605 18.27 35.08 7.56
CA PRO A 605 19.44 35.17 6.69
C PRO A 605 19.07 35.77 5.33
N THR A 606 19.95 36.61 4.78
CA THR A 606 19.80 37.14 3.41
C THR A 606 19.68 35.98 2.43
N ILE A 607 18.74 36.08 1.50
CA ILE A 607 18.49 35.05 0.51
C ILE A 607 19.32 35.31 -0.75
N LEU A 608 19.91 34.25 -1.28
CA LEU A 608 20.51 34.22 -2.60
C LEU A 608 19.48 33.70 -3.59
N ASN A 609 19.09 34.52 -4.55
CA ASN A 609 18.16 34.14 -5.61
C ASN A 609 18.94 33.84 -6.89
N ALA A 610 18.80 32.63 -7.42
CA ALA A 610 19.35 32.22 -8.71
C ALA A 610 18.20 32.06 -9.72
N GLY A 611 18.33 32.70 -10.88
CA GLY A 611 17.35 32.62 -11.96
C GLY A 611 16.26 33.68 -11.90
N VAL A 612 15.36 33.62 -12.88
CA VAL A 612 14.22 34.51 -13.09
C VAL A 612 12.99 33.65 -13.41
N GLU A 613 11.78 34.20 -13.29
CA GLU A 613 10.53 33.50 -13.63
C GLU A 613 10.41 33.29 -15.14
N ASN A 614 11.20 32.35 -15.66
CA ASN A 614 11.33 31.99 -17.06
C ASN A 614 11.84 30.56 -17.15
N GLN A 615 11.29 29.76 -18.06
CA GLN A 615 11.75 28.39 -18.32
C GLN A 615 12.92 28.31 -19.32
N ASN A 616 13.31 29.42 -19.96
CA ASN A 616 14.41 29.47 -20.92
C ASN A 616 15.39 30.64 -20.66
N PRO A 617 15.87 30.90 -19.42
CA PRO A 617 16.87 31.93 -19.21
C PRO A 617 18.25 31.43 -19.69
N LEU A 618 19.20 32.35 -19.84
CA LEU A 618 20.59 31.97 -20.09
C LEU A 618 21.13 31.20 -18.87
N LEU A 619 21.80 30.07 -19.11
CA LEU A 619 22.44 29.27 -18.08
C LEU A 619 23.63 30.04 -17.48
N GLY A 620 23.83 29.92 -16.17
CA GLY A 620 24.95 30.55 -15.49
C GLY A 620 25.36 29.83 -14.23
N VAL A 621 26.60 30.08 -13.82
CA VAL A 621 27.22 29.47 -12.63
C VAL A 621 27.71 30.58 -11.71
N LEU A 622 27.29 30.54 -10.45
CA LEU A 622 27.84 31.38 -9.39
C LEU A 622 28.72 30.50 -8.50
N TYR A 623 30.01 30.79 -8.38
CA TYR A 623 30.95 29.97 -7.61
C TYR A 623 31.68 30.77 -6.53
N PHE A 624 31.97 30.11 -5.41
CA PHE A 624 32.71 30.68 -4.29
C PHE A 624 34.19 30.74 -4.64
N SER A 625 34.64 31.88 -5.17
CA SER A 625 35.96 32.06 -5.78
C SER A 625 37.12 32.18 -4.80
N SER A 626 36.84 32.21 -3.48
CA SER A 626 37.88 32.49 -2.46
C SER A 626 38.63 31.25 -1.99
N GLU A 627 38.08 30.05 -2.20
CA GLU A 627 38.68 28.79 -1.75
C GLU A 627 38.20 27.60 -2.57
N GLU A 628 39.09 26.62 -2.76
CA GLU A 628 38.73 25.27 -3.24
C GLU A 628 38.70 24.26 -2.08
N PHE A 629 37.75 23.34 -2.12
CA PHE A 629 37.47 22.38 -1.06
C PHE A 629 37.75 20.93 -1.51
N ASP A 630 38.32 20.14 -0.61
CA ASP A 630 38.57 18.69 -0.79
C ASP A 630 37.48 17.90 -0.07
N ASP A 631 37.74 17.37 1.13
CA ASP A 631 36.75 16.69 1.98
C ASP A 631 35.96 17.72 2.82
N PHE A 632 34.63 17.62 2.76
CA PHE A 632 33.74 18.55 3.46
C PHE A 632 32.35 18.00 3.72
N GLU A 633 31.65 18.68 4.63
CA GLU A 633 30.21 18.63 4.78
C GLU A 633 29.63 20.00 4.44
N LEU A 634 28.85 20.08 3.36
CA LEU A 634 28.13 21.27 2.91
C LEU A 634 26.68 21.19 3.36
N ARG A 635 26.20 22.25 4.02
CA ARG A 635 24.81 22.40 4.42
C ARG A 635 24.23 23.66 3.81
N LEU A 636 23.03 23.57 3.25
CA LEU A 636 22.30 24.74 2.77
C LEU A 636 20.80 24.50 2.79
N GLN A 637 20.05 25.59 2.73
CA GLN A 637 18.61 25.55 2.54
C GLN A 637 18.23 26.07 1.17
N TRP A 638 17.24 25.43 0.54
CA TRP A 638 16.74 25.84 -0.78
C TRP A 638 15.21 25.78 -0.88
N ARG A 639 14.63 26.59 -1.77
CA ARG A 639 13.20 26.52 -2.13
C ARG A 639 12.98 26.85 -3.60
N THR A 640 11.92 26.27 -4.17
CA THR A 640 11.46 26.52 -5.54
C THR A 640 10.01 27.00 -5.53
N PHE A 641 9.61 27.67 -6.61
CA PHE A 641 8.27 28.27 -6.77
C PHE A 641 7.52 27.73 -8.00
N SER A 642 8.13 26.78 -8.68
CA SER A 642 7.62 26.16 -9.89
C SER A 642 8.13 24.72 -9.93
N PRO A 643 7.32 23.75 -10.37
CA PRO A 643 7.81 22.39 -10.60
C PRO A 643 8.74 22.30 -11.82
N TYR A 644 8.80 23.34 -12.66
CA TYR A 644 9.74 23.47 -13.77
C TYR A 644 11.08 24.09 -13.34
N ALA A 645 11.28 24.30 -12.04
CA ALA A 645 12.53 24.81 -11.53
C ALA A 645 13.65 23.78 -11.67
N ASN A 646 14.73 24.22 -12.32
CA ASN A 646 15.94 23.46 -12.51
C ASN A 646 17.12 24.31 -12.02
N GLY A 647 17.91 23.71 -11.14
CA GLY A 647 19.16 24.25 -10.64
C GLY A 647 20.04 23.11 -10.14
N GLY A 648 21.12 23.47 -9.48
CA GLY A 648 22.07 22.49 -8.98
C GLY A 648 23.15 23.11 -8.12
N ILE A 649 23.77 22.25 -7.30
CA ILE A 649 24.87 22.58 -6.41
C ILE A 649 26.11 21.91 -6.98
N PHE A 650 27.07 22.72 -7.44
CA PHE A 650 28.34 22.23 -7.92
C PHE A 650 29.29 21.94 -6.76
N LEU A 651 29.93 20.78 -6.79
CA LEU A 651 30.88 20.28 -5.80
C LEU A 651 32.22 20.02 -6.47
N ARG A 652 33.33 20.39 -5.81
CA ARG A 652 34.70 20.18 -6.31
C ARG A 652 34.86 20.58 -7.79
N ALA A 653 34.15 21.63 -8.21
CA ALA A 653 34.08 21.99 -9.61
C ALA A 653 35.38 22.71 -10.05
N PRO A 654 35.81 22.55 -11.31
CA PRO A 654 36.88 23.38 -11.84
C PRO A 654 36.44 24.84 -11.90
N GLU A 655 37.37 25.79 -12.03
CA GLU A 655 37.01 27.19 -12.25
C GLU A 655 36.17 27.32 -13.54
N PRO A 656 34.97 27.94 -13.50
CA PRO A 656 34.10 28.05 -14.68
C PRO A 656 34.59 29.17 -15.62
N VAL A 657 35.68 28.90 -16.33
CA VAL A 657 36.28 29.82 -17.32
C VAL A 657 36.09 29.31 -18.74
N GLY A 658 35.89 30.24 -19.68
CA GLY A 658 35.70 29.91 -21.10
C GLY A 658 34.28 29.43 -21.43
N ASN A 659 34.13 28.69 -22.53
CA ASN A 659 32.84 28.13 -22.91
C ASN A 659 32.52 26.92 -22.03
N LEU A 660 31.56 27.08 -21.12
CA LEU A 660 31.18 26.06 -20.14
C LEU A 660 30.66 24.76 -20.78
N PHE A 661 30.13 24.84 -22.01
CA PHE A 661 29.48 23.75 -22.75
C PHE A 661 30.39 23.01 -23.73
N LEU A 662 31.67 23.38 -23.83
CA LEU A 662 32.61 22.64 -24.66
C LEU A 662 32.72 21.20 -24.13
N LEU A 663 32.83 20.21 -25.03
CA LEU A 663 33.13 18.83 -24.64
C LEU A 663 34.45 18.78 -23.83
N GLY A 664 34.41 18.12 -22.68
CA GLY A 664 35.47 18.14 -21.69
C GLY A 664 35.56 19.45 -20.90
N GLY A 665 34.56 20.32 -20.98
CA GLY A 665 34.46 21.61 -20.30
C GLY A 665 33.95 21.52 -18.86
N PHE A 666 33.38 22.61 -18.35
CA PHE A 666 32.96 22.72 -16.94
C PHE A 666 31.93 21.66 -16.55
N TYR A 667 30.83 21.54 -17.31
CA TYR A 667 29.72 20.63 -16.97
C TYR A 667 30.12 19.15 -17.01
N ASP A 668 31.03 18.76 -17.91
CA ASP A 668 31.51 17.37 -18.00
C ASP A 668 32.41 16.98 -16.81
N GLN A 669 33.08 17.97 -16.20
CA GLN A 669 34.03 17.77 -15.10
C GLN A 669 33.42 18.01 -13.72
N ALA A 670 32.44 18.90 -13.61
CA ALA A 670 31.81 19.27 -12.36
C ALA A 670 30.96 18.13 -11.79
N LEU A 671 30.93 18.03 -10.46
CA LEU A 671 29.93 17.23 -9.76
C LEU A 671 28.75 18.13 -9.45
N GLU A 672 27.54 17.66 -9.68
CA GLU A 672 26.33 18.44 -9.48
C GLU A 672 25.32 17.64 -8.68
N VAL A 673 24.93 18.16 -7.52
CA VAL A 673 23.73 17.70 -6.81
C VAL A 673 22.54 18.44 -7.38
N GLN A 674 21.64 17.71 -8.00
CA GLN A 674 20.57 18.25 -8.81
C GLN A 674 19.44 18.86 -7.98
N ILE A 675 18.79 19.91 -8.52
CA ILE A 675 17.46 20.38 -8.11
C ILE A 675 16.58 20.40 -9.36
N ASP A 676 15.79 19.35 -9.58
CA ASP A 676 14.73 19.28 -10.60
C ASP A 676 13.78 18.13 -10.22
N GLU A 677 12.53 18.46 -9.87
CA GLU A 677 11.56 17.43 -9.46
C GLU A 677 11.10 16.55 -10.62
N ARG A 678 11.16 17.06 -11.85
CA ARG A 678 10.74 16.33 -13.06
C ARG A 678 11.75 15.28 -13.44
N GLY A 679 13.04 15.52 -13.18
CA GLY A 679 14.10 14.59 -13.56
C GLY A 679 14.29 14.47 -15.06
N PHE A 680 14.40 15.60 -15.76
CA PHE A 680 14.57 15.62 -17.20
C PHE A 680 15.98 15.17 -17.61
N ASP A 681 16.03 14.14 -18.45
CA ASP A 681 17.24 13.61 -19.06
C ASP A 681 17.32 14.08 -20.52
N VAL A 682 18.30 14.94 -20.81
CA VAL A 682 18.51 15.50 -22.15
C VAL A 682 18.97 14.45 -23.17
N VAL A 683 19.62 13.37 -22.73
CA VAL A 683 20.13 12.32 -23.62
C VAL A 683 19.00 11.43 -24.11
N SER A 684 18.08 11.08 -23.21
CA SER A 684 16.93 10.24 -23.54
C SER A 684 15.66 11.01 -23.91
N ASP A 685 15.69 12.35 -23.81
CA ASP A 685 14.56 13.26 -24.01
C ASP A 685 13.32 12.86 -23.19
N ALA A 686 13.55 12.51 -21.92
CA ALA A 686 12.53 11.96 -21.04
C ALA A 686 12.56 12.57 -19.64
N ASN A 687 11.38 12.81 -19.08
CA ASN A 687 11.22 13.13 -17.65
C ASN A 687 11.19 11.85 -16.81
N GLY A 688 11.41 11.99 -15.52
CA GLY A 688 11.33 10.90 -14.54
C GLY A 688 12.62 10.12 -14.37
N SER A 689 13.74 10.59 -14.90
CA SER A 689 15.04 9.92 -14.78
C SER A 689 15.61 10.07 -13.36
N PRO A 690 15.83 8.97 -12.62
CA PRO A 690 16.32 9.02 -11.24
C PRO A 690 17.68 9.71 -11.10
N ARG A 691 18.54 9.65 -12.13
CA ARG A 691 19.86 10.32 -12.15
C ARG A 691 19.82 11.82 -12.40
N HIS A 692 18.65 12.36 -12.71
CA HIS A 692 18.45 13.77 -13.01
C HIS A 692 17.40 14.40 -12.08
N LYS A 693 16.91 13.66 -11.08
CA LYS A 693 15.97 14.16 -10.07
C LYS A 693 16.68 14.90 -8.95
N THR A 694 15.95 15.78 -8.27
CA THR A 694 16.43 16.47 -7.07
C THR A 694 17.14 15.54 -6.09
N GLY A 695 18.35 15.89 -5.69
CA GLY A 695 19.19 15.12 -4.77
C GLY A 695 20.08 14.06 -5.43
N ALA A 696 19.85 13.73 -6.71
CA ALA A 696 20.74 12.85 -7.47
C ALA A 696 22.11 13.52 -7.68
N LEU A 697 23.16 12.70 -7.85
CA LEU A 697 24.40 13.18 -8.43
C LEU A 697 24.23 13.13 -9.95
N TYR A 698 24.06 14.30 -10.57
CA TYR A 698 23.60 14.46 -11.95
C TYR A 698 24.33 13.53 -12.92
N GLY A 699 23.58 12.68 -13.63
CA GLY A 699 24.08 11.73 -14.63
C GLY A 699 24.90 10.55 -14.07
N ARG A 700 25.20 10.50 -12.77
CA ARG A 700 26.09 9.52 -12.14
C ARG A 700 25.38 8.57 -11.17
N LEU A 701 24.80 9.10 -10.09
CA LEU A 701 24.13 8.32 -9.05
C LEU A 701 22.65 8.73 -8.94
N PRO A 702 21.72 7.78 -8.85
CA PRO A 702 20.29 8.09 -8.83
C PRO A 702 19.81 8.61 -7.48
N ALA A 703 18.81 9.49 -7.50
CA ALA A 703 17.94 9.72 -6.36
C ALA A 703 17.04 8.49 -6.15
N THR A 704 17.11 7.87 -4.97
CA THR A 704 16.38 6.63 -4.64
C THR A 704 14.93 6.86 -4.20
N ARG A 705 14.59 8.11 -3.88
CA ARG A 705 13.31 8.54 -3.31
C ARG A 705 13.12 10.05 -3.47
N SER A 706 11.90 10.56 -3.31
CA SER A 706 11.69 12.01 -3.25
C SER A 706 11.46 12.52 -1.84
N CYS A 707 12.34 13.44 -1.40
CA CYS A 707 12.28 14.02 -0.06
C CYS A 707 12.00 15.53 -0.05
N SER A 708 11.88 16.17 -1.22
CA SER A 708 11.70 17.63 -1.30
C SER A 708 10.39 18.08 -0.67
N ARG A 709 10.37 19.29 -0.10
CA ARG A 709 9.16 19.98 0.34
C ARG A 709 8.29 20.37 -0.87
N ALA A 710 7.07 20.80 -0.58
CA ALA A 710 6.14 21.28 -1.57
C ALA A 710 6.68 22.53 -2.29
N ILE A 711 6.17 22.78 -3.49
CA ILE A 711 6.48 24.00 -4.24
C ILE A 711 5.97 25.21 -3.45
N SER A 712 6.82 26.21 -3.27
CA SER A 712 6.47 27.43 -2.54
C SER A 712 5.46 28.27 -3.31
N PRO A 713 4.44 28.84 -2.63
CA PRO A 713 3.49 29.72 -3.30
C PRO A 713 4.15 31.07 -3.64
N ARG A 714 3.69 31.71 -4.71
CA ARG A 714 4.09 33.08 -5.11
C ARG A 714 3.13 34.18 -4.61
N ASP A 715 2.16 33.82 -3.77
CA ASP A 715 1.08 34.71 -3.31
C ASP A 715 1.36 35.41 -1.96
N GLY A 716 2.63 35.43 -1.54
CA GLY A 716 3.05 36.07 -0.29
C GLY A 716 2.87 35.20 0.96
N ARG A 717 2.28 34.00 0.85
CA ARG A 717 2.34 33.01 1.93
C ARG A 717 3.79 32.52 2.13
N PRO A 718 4.16 32.09 3.36
CA PRO A 718 5.48 31.52 3.60
C PRO A 718 5.79 30.35 2.66
N GLY A 719 6.98 30.36 2.07
CA GLY A 719 7.49 29.25 1.25
C GLY A 719 7.96 28.06 2.09
N TYR A 720 8.23 26.95 1.41
CA TYR A 720 8.70 25.71 2.03
C TYR A 720 10.19 25.52 1.73
N TRP A 721 11.03 25.74 2.74
CA TRP A 721 12.47 25.50 2.64
C TRP A 721 12.79 24.02 2.82
N ASN A 722 13.74 23.55 2.03
CA ASN A 722 14.38 22.25 2.12
C ASN A 722 15.74 22.36 2.79
N ASP A 723 16.18 21.33 3.48
CA ASP A 723 17.57 21.15 3.90
C ASP A 723 18.30 20.20 2.96
N PHE A 724 19.49 20.61 2.52
CA PHE A 724 20.50 19.68 2.01
C PHE A 724 21.66 19.58 2.99
N VAL A 725 22.09 18.35 3.23
CA VAL A 725 23.37 18.00 3.85
C VAL A 725 24.11 17.11 2.87
N ILE A 726 25.23 17.61 2.35
CA ILE A 726 26.04 16.95 1.33
C ILE A 726 27.41 16.67 1.95
N GLN A 727 27.71 15.42 2.20
CA GLN A 727 29.01 14.99 2.71
C GLN A 727 29.82 14.39 1.57
N VAL A 728 31.05 14.87 1.41
CA VAL A 728 32.02 14.37 0.45
C VAL A 728 33.31 14.02 1.19
N GLN A 729 33.67 12.74 1.21
CA GLN A 729 34.85 12.24 1.88
C GLN A 729 35.60 11.24 0.99
N GLY A 730 36.84 11.55 0.65
CA GLY A 730 37.58 10.76 -0.33
C GLY A 730 36.90 10.78 -1.70
N GLN A 731 36.32 9.64 -2.11
CA GLN A 731 35.45 9.55 -3.29
C GLN A 731 34.01 9.15 -2.95
N ASP A 732 33.67 9.08 -1.67
CA ASP A 732 32.32 8.77 -1.22
C ASP A 732 31.51 10.06 -1.11
N ILE A 733 30.26 10.00 -1.55
CA ILE A 733 29.27 11.06 -1.38
C ILE A 733 28.03 10.52 -0.69
N THR A 734 27.47 11.33 0.21
CA THR A 734 26.13 11.14 0.75
C THR A 734 25.37 12.45 0.63
N VAL A 735 24.22 12.41 -0.04
CA VAL A 735 23.29 13.53 -0.13
C VAL A 735 22.08 13.19 0.74
N ARG A 736 21.84 14.01 1.76
CA ARG A 736 20.61 13.99 2.54
C ARG A 736 19.74 15.17 2.20
N CYS A 737 18.46 14.90 1.98
CA CYS A 737 17.42 15.92 1.79
C CYS A 737 16.40 15.78 2.92
N ASN A 738 16.20 16.85 3.69
CA ASN A 738 15.25 16.86 4.82
C ASN A 738 15.45 15.68 5.79
N ASN A 739 16.72 15.41 6.16
CA ASN A 739 17.20 14.30 7.01
C ASN A 739 17.14 12.88 6.42
N GLU A 740 16.61 12.69 5.22
CA GLU A 740 16.60 11.39 4.54
C GLU A 740 17.76 11.27 3.55
N ILE A 741 18.40 10.10 3.48
CA ILE A 741 19.40 9.80 2.44
C ILE A 741 18.66 9.66 1.11
N VAL A 742 18.96 10.53 0.16
CA VAL A 742 18.36 10.50 -1.19
C VAL A 742 19.32 9.91 -2.22
N CYS A 743 20.62 10.07 -2.03
CA CYS A 743 21.66 9.56 -2.91
C CYS A 743 22.92 9.25 -2.09
N GLU A 744 23.53 8.08 -2.34
CA GLU A 744 24.81 7.69 -1.75
C GLU A 744 25.61 6.79 -2.70
N GLY A 745 26.93 6.85 -2.63
CA GLY A 745 27.82 5.99 -3.40
C GLY A 745 29.16 6.64 -3.73
N GLU A 746 29.88 6.03 -4.67
CA GLU A 746 31.18 6.52 -5.13
C GLU A 746 31.04 7.51 -6.31
N ILE A 747 31.79 8.60 -6.23
CA ILE A 747 31.82 9.71 -7.20
C ILE A 747 32.59 9.34 -8.48
N GLY A 748 33.53 8.38 -8.38
CA GLY A 748 34.41 7.92 -9.45
C GLY A 748 35.66 8.80 -9.64
N ASN A 749 36.15 8.93 -10.88
CA ASN A 749 37.39 9.66 -11.22
C ASN A 749 37.25 11.20 -11.22
N ALA A 750 36.45 11.76 -10.31
CA ALA A 750 36.27 13.20 -10.21
C ALA A 750 37.47 13.89 -9.56
N LEU A 751 37.51 15.22 -9.71
CA LEU A 751 38.49 16.06 -9.04
C LEU A 751 38.46 15.81 -7.53
N ARG A 752 39.64 15.72 -6.92
CA ARG A 752 39.78 15.64 -5.45
C ARG A 752 39.47 16.98 -4.79
N ARG A 753 39.74 18.09 -5.46
CA ARG A 753 39.56 19.43 -4.93
C ARG A 753 38.99 20.36 -5.99
N GLY A 754 38.13 21.30 -5.59
CA GLY A 754 37.61 22.35 -6.47
C GLY A 754 36.61 23.28 -5.78
N PHE A 755 35.94 24.14 -6.54
CA PHE A 755 35.03 25.16 -6.02
C PHE A 755 33.64 24.60 -5.68
N ILE A 756 32.94 25.31 -4.79
CA ILE A 756 31.49 25.17 -4.59
C ILE A 756 30.77 26.18 -5.46
N GLY A 757 29.69 25.78 -6.12
CA GLY A 757 28.89 26.67 -6.96
C GLY A 757 27.40 26.38 -6.96
N LEU A 758 26.64 27.32 -7.51
CA LEU A 758 25.19 27.27 -7.68
C LEU A 758 24.83 27.53 -9.14
N GLN A 759 23.90 26.75 -9.66
CA GLN A 759 23.41 26.88 -11.02
C GLN A 759 22.22 27.84 -11.10
N CYS A 760 22.20 28.68 -12.14
CA CYS A 760 21.03 29.39 -12.64
C CYS A 760 20.61 28.72 -13.95
N HIS A 761 19.47 28.02 -13.99
CA HIS A 761 19.04 27.30 -15.20
C HIS A 761 17.60 27.53 -15.62
N THR A 762 16.57 27.04 -14.92
CA THR A 762 15.18 27.36 -15.28
C THR A 762 14.38 27.71 -14.03
N GLU A 763 13.48 28.70 -14.17
CA GLU A 763 12.74 29.31 -13.06
C GLU A 763 13.66 29.83 -11.94
N VAL A 764 13.03 30.21 -10.83
CA VAL A 764 13.71 30.73 -9.64
C VAL A 764 13.99 29.60 -8.65
N VAL A 765 15.26 29.49 -8.24
CA VAL A 765 15.69 28.74 -7.06
C VAL A 765 16.29 29.71 -6.06
N GLN A 766 15.82 29.65 -4.81
CA GLN A 766 16.34 30.48 -3.73
C GLN A 766 17.11 29.64 -2.74
N TYR A 767 18.22 30.19 -2.24
CA TYR A 767 19.13 29.55 -1.30
C TYR A 767 19.37 30.45 -0.09
N ARG A 768 19.65 29.85 1.06
CA ARG A 768 20.12 30.54 2.26
C ARG A 768 20.95 29.59 3.15
N SER A 769 21.60 30.17 4.16
CA SER A 769 22.37 29.42 5.17
C SER A 769 23.37 28.43 4.57
N ILE A 770 24.11 28.88 3.54
CA ILE A 770 25.10 28.08 2.80
C ILE A 770 26.38 28.01 3.62
N ARG A 771 26.63 26.85 4.22
CA ARG A 771 27.65 26.68 5.25
C ARG A 771 28.46 25.42 5.02
N ILE A 772 29.75 25.45 5.32
CA ILE A 772 30.64 24.33 5.05
C ILE A 772 31.52 24.00 6.25
N LYS A 773 31.76 22.72 6.48
CA LYS A 773 32.71 22.20 7.46
C LYS A 773 33.74 21.35 6.74
N ARG A 774 35.02 21.64 6.92
CA ARG A 774 36.12 20.79 6.45
C ARG A 774 36.22 19.57 7.39
N ILE A 775 36.31 18.37 6.83
CA ILE A 775 36.29 17.11 7.60
C ILE A 775 37.58 16.31 7.47
#